data_AF-A0AA88PJX7-F1
#
_entry.id   AF-A0AA88PJX7-F1
#
_cell.length_a   1.000
_cell.length_b   1.000
_cell.length_c   1.000
_cell.angle_alpha   90.00
_cell.angle_beta   90.00
_cell.angle_gamma   90.00
#
_symmetry.space_group_name_H-M   'P 1'
#
loop_
_entity.id
_entity.type
_entity.pdbx_description
1 polymer ?
#
loop_
_entity_poly.entity_id
_entity_poly.type
_entity_poly.pdbx_seq_one_letter_code
_entity_poly.pdbx_strand_id
1 'polypeptide(L)'
;MASKDNVLQDKTKMNNQSTELCFSPVAKEEIQNLRSSLQESLRKHYEDDILKTPNDIPLKMYVSNRTNLDGQNVHEMRELERPYNEDITDENVINYNDLLKPHSSTDGRIRTIMMSGISGCGKSTAVRKFVLDWAQGKTHQHIDFVFPLHLCELNRLHDKTFSLMQLLDLLFPKLPKPENLERFQILFIWDGLGELKFPLNFKHTKPCTDPMTPVSISCILVNLLKGNLLPSAQILVTSRLKYAGLIPPEHIQKVVELHGFDDLQWEEQIRSEVQDQNVAARATVHVKSSRTLYIMRSLPFFFNSCNTDPPLTLTEMFTHFLLIQMKRQVEKSTKSGTEEILMLGKLAWYMLEKETLTFMEKDQRETNTDPLLPVKLSKDWPMFFRKQNLMGLGKMYCFTHPSIQEFLAALYVAVHYEPSKGNVMFFTLAEKAQMLLSPTDVPIEMHRRAVDRALRGKTGQLDIFLLFLLGISAGPSNKLLSCFFQNTSLNVRKEDVVKNILQKIKAKPLFEISVNLSHCLEELDVALPVVHNQGRVEFEIHEDVHVTPSEWSHIATTLLTSEDSSLTFDVRKYDNTDEAIMRLLPVIKISRVLRLNEVTNLSWAMIASTLRSPANCIREIDIEKKALHYINLNLLSVGMRSPNCKVEILRTPYNFYPKDADPLLSGILLNPTHLRELKLLNSFGLGDRAVQSLSQILMNPDCHLEKLCVQGMETLESCKILATALCSSSCHLQELEFSRYYKGSEDEGLQLLWKAFRHPDFKVTVLRLEFDHINQKTLSELVSAFKKNLSHLRELELSFSAPWNNIEPKKLFSLLAKSCFKLEKLRIVHLCQLQADSFKTLASALRSCSLKSLDLSVCGLTDSSVKLLSAGLSKPGCKLEILRMTHCSITEAGAACLARALSSNPSHMREIDLSINPVKGPGFDQLRSVLEDPATRLEKLIVDGLNEQRDIETLRQYACQLTWDPNTASSSLQVADNDESLVCRCTKPKPVPHHPERFKSQYQIMSREGLSSRHFFQLEWFGNKAAIGMAYKDISRKEISPELSIGLNNKSWGISVSTPSSICKAYHGGVETQLSDCSPWRVGVYLDWAAGTLSFYDTTDDKAKLIHTFHAKFTQPLFLLVNSFAIKILPDVPPPVCVHDHDPWDMFRGYKNCKGCNGTKAC
;
A
#
# COMPACT_ATOMS: atom_id res chain seq x y z
N MET A 1 -15.89 -0.11 67.15
CA MET A 1 -15.60 -0.89 65.93
C MET A 1 -16.88 -1.63 65.58
N ALA A 2 -17.63 -1.37 64.51
CA ALA A 2 -17.54 -0.49 63.34
C ALA A 2 -18.98 0.00 63.06
N SER A 3 -19.33 1.29 63.04
CA SER A 3 -19.15 2.33 62.00
C SER A 3 -19.53 1.85 60.59
N LYS A 4 -20.31 2.56 59.78
CA LYS A 4 -21.00 3.85 59.82
C LYS A 4 -21.75 3.86 58.48
N ASP A 5 -23.06 3.71 58.45
CA ASP A 5 -23.88 3.98 57.27
C ASP A 5 -25.25 4.44 57.74
N ASN A 6 -25.58 5.70 57.45
CA ASN A 6 -26.88 6.39 57.52
C ASN A 6 -26.74 7.83 58.03
N VAL A 7 -26.00 8.67 57.31
CA VAL A 7 -26.20 10.13 57.30
C VAL A 7 -25.82 10.65 55.92
N LEU A 8 -26.72 10.56 54.93
CA LEU A 8 -26.68 11.35 53.68
C LEU A 8 -27.97 11.16 52.86
N GLN A 9 -29.12 11.43 53.47
CA GLN A 9 -30.37 11.74 52.76
C GLN A 9 -31.02 12.95 53.43
N ASP A 10 -30.37 14.11 53.39
CA ASP A 10 -31.08 15.40 53.62
C ASP A 10 -30.29 16.68 53.26
N LYS A 11 -29.42 16.65 52.24
CA LYS A 11 -28.63 17.84 51.82
C LYS A 11 -28.48 18.06 50.30
N THR A 12 -29.52 17.79 49.51
CA THR A 12 -29.55 18.16 48.08
C THR A 12 -30.86 18.84 47.65
N LYS A 13 -31.56 19.48 48.59
CA LYS A 13 -32.71 20.39 48.34
C LYS A 13 -32.39 21.89 48.53
N MET A 14 -31.11 22.27 48.55
CA MET A 14 -30.68 23.67 48.49
C MET A 14 -29.56 23.80 47.47
N ASN A 15 -29.91 24.11 46.22
CA ASN A 15 -29.11 24.95 45.30
C ASN A 15 -29.85 25.29 43.99
N ASN A 16 -31.19 25.35 44.02
CA ASN A 16 -32.01 26.01 42.99
C ASN A 16 -32.64 27.28 43.58
N GLN A 17 -31.81 28.14 44.17
CA GLN A 17 -32.16 29.55 44.38
C GLN A 17 -31.32 30.35 43.39
N SER A 18 -31.97 30.69 42.28
CA SER A 18 -31.67 31.87 41.50
C SER A 18 -31.38 33.04 42.45
N THR A 19 -30.13 33.47 42.51
CA THR A 19 -29.75 34.78 43.03
C THR A 19 -30.30 35.84 42.07
N GLU A 20 -31.60 36.12 42.17
CA GLU A 20 -32.14 37.42 41.80
C GLU A 20 -31.51 38.43 42.76
N LEU A 21 -30.39 39.01 42.35
CA LEU A 21 -29.92 40.27 42.90
C LEU A 21 -30.98 41.32 42.55
N CYS A 22 -31.77 41.74 43.55
CA CYS A 22 -32.72 42.83 43.44
C CYS A 22 -32.02 44.12 43.00
N PHE A 23 -31.97 44.37 41.69
CA PHE A 23 -31.68 45.69 41.14
C PHE A 23 -32.86 46.62 41.43
N SER A 24 -32.58 47.87 41.83
CA SER A 24 -33.59 48.92 41.84
C SER A 24 -34.17 49.10 40.42
N PRO A 25 -35.44 49.52 40.26
CA PRO A 25 -36.04 49.74 38.94
C PRO A 25 -35.21 50.67 38.04
N VAL A 26 -34.58 51.67 38.66
CA VAL A 26 -33.68 52.65 38.00
C VAL A 26 -32.41 51.98 37.44
N ALA A 27 -31.81 51.05 38.20
CA ALA A 27 -30.62 50.33 37.73
C ALA A 27 -30.93 49.38 36.55
N LYS A 28 -32.12 48.75 36.53
CA LYS A 28 -32.52 47.89 35.38
C LYS A 28 -32.70 48.70 34.10
N GLU A 29 -33.24 49.91 34.19
CA GLU A 29 -33.44 50.81 33.05
C GLU A 29 -32.12 51.36 32.49
N GLU A 30 -31.19 51.75 33.37
CA GLU A 30 -29.82 52.13 32.98
C GLU A 30 -29.07 50.99 32.28
N ILE A 31 -29.16 49.77 32.80
CA ILE A 31 -28.54 48.57 32.18
C ILE A 31 -29.13 48.30 30.80
N GLN A 32 -30.45 48.40 30.66
CA GLN A 32 -31.14 48.19 29.38
C GLN A 32 -30.76 49.27 28.35
N ASN A 33 -30.58 50.52 28.77
CA ASN A 33 -30.13 51.62 27.92
C ASN A 33 -28.67 51.43 27.46
N LEU A 34 -27.78 51.04 28.38
CA LEU A 34 -26.38 50.71 28.07
C LEU A 34 -26.28 49.55 27.06
N ARG A 35 -27.06 48.48 27.29
CA ARG A 35 -27.12 47.32 26.41
C ARG A 35 -27.63 47.67 25.02
N SER A 36 -28.72 48.45 24.93
CA SER A 36 -29.30 48.87 23.65
C SER A 36 -28.34 49.74 22.84
N SER A 37 -27.61 50.64 23.51
CA SER A 37 -26.56 51.47 22.89
C SER A 37 -25.41 50.62 22.34
N LEU A 38 -24.96 49.61 23.09
CA LEU A 38 -23.93 48.66 22.64
C LEU A 38 -24.40 47.84 21.43
N GLN A 39 -25.63 47.30 21.49
CA GLN A 39 -26.22 46.55 20.39
C GLN A 39 -26.31 47.39 19.10
N GLU A 40 -26.77 48.63 19.20
CA GLU A 40 -26.88 49.50 18.03
C GLU A 40 -25.51 49.89 17.44
N SER A 41 -24.51 50.16 18.30
CA SER A 41 -23.16 50.48 17.84
C SER A 41 -22.48 49.29 17.15
N LEU A 42 -22.63 48.07 17.70
CA LEU A 42 -22.08 46.87 17.09
C LEU A 42 -22.81 46.54 15.79
N ARG A 43 -24.14 46.69 15.75
CA ARG A 43 -24.94 46.52 14.54
C ARG A 43 -24.43 47.40 13.40
N LYS A 44 -24.30 48.71 13.63
CA LYS A 44 -23.79 49.66 12.63
C LYS A 44 -22.39 49.30 12.15
N HIS A 45 -21.49 48.94 13.07
CA HIS A 45 -20.12 48.59 12.73
C HIS A 45 -20.01 47.34 11.84
N TYR A 46 -20.79 46.30 12.14
CA TYR A 46 -20.71 45.03 11.44
C TYR A 46 -21.56 44.96 10.16
N GLU A 47 -22.57 45.84 9.99
CA GLU A 47 -23.41 45.98 8.78
C GLU A 47 -22.75 46.82 7.66
N ASP A 48 -21.92 47.82 7.99
CA ASP A 48 -21.30 48.75 7.00
C ASP A 48 -20.18 48.13 6.13
N ASP A 49 -19.80 46.88 6.39
CA ASP A 49 -18.71 46.18 5.72
C ASP A 49 -19.29 45.34 4.56
N ILE A 50 -19.04 45.81 3.34
CA ILE A 50 -19.47 45.43 1.96
C ILE A 50 -19.89 43.95 1.64
N LEU A 51 -19.67 42.97 2.51
CA LEU A 51 -20.21 41.63 2.33
C LEU A 51 -21.69 41.59 2.73
N LYS A 52 -22.58 41.50 1.73
CA LYS A 52 -23.94 40.97 1.95
C LYS A 52 -23.77 39.60 2.62
N THR A 53 -23.91 39.54 3.94
CA THR A 53 -23.97 38.26 4.66
C THR A 53 -25.26 37.59 4.21
N PRO A 54 -25.21 36.44 3.50
CA PRO A 54 -26.39 35.64 3.28
C PRO A 54 -26.95 35.29 4.65
N ASN A 55 -28.23 35.59 4.89
CA ASN A 55 -28.87 35.33 6.18
C ASN A 55 -28.82 33.84 6.58
N ASP A 56 -28.53 32.95 5.63
CA ASP A 56 -28.56 31.49 5.76
C ASP A 56 -27.23 30.85 5.34
N ILE A 57 -26.14 31.08 6.06
CA ILE A 57 -24.97 30.17 5.98
C ILE A 57 -25.19 29.07 7.01
N PRO A 58 -25.50 27.81 6.61
CA PRO A 58 -25.65 26.71 7.53
C PRO A 58 -24.26 26.30 8.04
N LEU A 59 -23.87 26.78 9.21
CA LEU A 59 -22.63 26.39 9.88
C LEU A 59 -22.92 25.20 10.78
N LYS A 60 -22.51 23.98 10.37
CA LYS A 60 -22.52 22.82 11.25
C LYS A 60 -21.27 22.82 12.14
N MET A 61 -21.49 22.74 13.45
CA MET A 61 -20.46 22.74 14.49
C MET A 61 -20.48 21.41 15.22
N TYR A 62 -19.30 20.90 15.57
CA TYR A 62 -19.16 19.60 16.23
C TYR A 62 -18.44 19.76 17.56
N VAL A 63 -18.93 19.06 18.60
CA VAL A 63 -18.19 18.91 19.86
C VAL A 63 -16.99 18.02 19.59
N SER A 64 -15.80 18.51 19.92
CA SER A 64 -14.59 17.71 19.79
C SER A 64 -14.33 16.94 21.08
N ASN A 65 -14.19 15.61 21.01
CA ASN A 65 -13.74 14.75 22.11
C ASN A 65 -12.20 14.75 22.28
N ARG A 66 -11.48 15.66 21.60
CA ARG A 66 -10.02 15.78 21.68
C ARG A 66 -9.58 16.14 23.11
N THR A 67 -9.25 15.14 23.91
CA THR A 67 -8.64 15.29 25.24
C THR A 67 -7.17 15.70 25.18
N ASN A 68 -6.50 15.52 24.03
CA ASN A 68 -5.09 15.86 23.82
C ASN A 68 -4.95 17.14 22.98
N LEU A 69 -5.07 18.30 23.63
CA LEU A 69 -4.49 19.57 23.17
C LEU A 69 -2.99 19.67 23.53
N ASP A 70 -2.37 18.54 23.93
CA ASP A 70 -0.94 18.46 24.25
C ASP A 70 -0.14 18.93 23.04
N GLY A 71 0.71 19.94 23.27
CA GLY A 71 1.45 20.72 22.27
C GLY A 71 2.50 19.96 21.46
N GLN A 72 2.23 18.73 21.01
CA GLN A 72 2.89 18.17 19.85
C GLN A 72 2.52 19.03 18.64
N ASN A 73 3.52 19.43 17.84
CA ASN A 73 3.33 20.24 16.63
C ASN A 73 2.36 19.53 15.67
N VAL A 74 1.06 19.81 15.77
CA VAL A 74 0.07 19.29 14.84
C VAL A 74 0.30 19.97 13.50
N HIS A 75 0.84 19.21 12.55
CA HIS A 75 1.08 19.69 11.20
C HIS A 75 -0.26 19.87 10.46
N GLU A 76 -0.43 20.99 9.75
CA GLU A 76 -1.70 21.32 9.11
C GLU A 76 -2.13 20.23 8.11
N MET A 77 -1.19 19.66 7.33
CA MET A 77 -1.46 18.54 6.42
C MET A 77 -1.95 17.25 7.10
N ARG A 78 -1.47 16.93 8.32
CA ARG A 78 -1.89 15.72 9.05
C ARG A 78 -3.37 15.74 9.41
N GLU A 79 -3.94 16.93 9.63
CA GLU A 79 -5.37 17.11 9.91
C GLU A 79 -6.22 17.17 8.63
N LEU A 80 -5.63 17.65 7.52
CA LEU A 80 -6.27 17.62 6.20
C LEU A 80 -6.47 16.17 5.68
N GLU A 81 -5.57 15.26 6.04
CA GLU A 81 -5.59 13.86 5.63
C GLU A 81 -6.41 12.93 6.53
N ARG A 82 -6.85 13.36 7.72
CA ARG A 82 -7.69 12.51 8.61
C ARG A 82 -9.06 12.23 7.99
N PRO A 83 -9.52 10.97 7.88
CA PRO A 83 -10.81 10.64 7.29
C PRO A 83 -11.96 11.41 7.98
N TYR A 84 -12.77 12.10 7.18
CA TYR A 84 -13.80 13.05 7.62
C TYR A 84 -14.90 12.40 8.49
N ASN A 85 -14.94 11.07 8.56
CA ASN A 85 -16.05 10.29 9.12
C ASN A 85 -15.68 9.46 10.37
N GLU A 86 -14.42 9.44 10.83
CA GLU A 86 -14.04 8.58 11.97
C GLU A 86 -14.49 9.14 13.34
N ASP A 87 -14.71 10.46 13.46
CA ASP A 87 -15.10 11.11 14.74
C ASP A 87 -16.53 11.71 14.73
N ILE A 88 -17.27 11.61 13.62
CA ILE A 88 -18.58 12.25 13.44
C ILE A 88 -19.71 11.25 13.68
N THR A 89 -20.27 11.27 14.89
CA THR A 89 -21.58 10.68 15.18
C THR A 89 -22.63 11.81 15.23
N ASP A 90 -23.89 11.54 14.85
CA ASP A 90 -24.98 12.52 14.92
C ASP A 90 -25.18 13.10 16.34
N GLU A 91 -24.69 12.40 17.36
CA GLU A 91 -24.71 12.82 18.77
C GLU A 91 -23.77 14.00 19.08
N ASN A 92 -22.75 14.28 18.25
CA ASN A 92 -21.76 15.33 18.48
C ASN A 92 -22.08 16.67 17.78
N VAL A 93 -23.21 16.77 17.06
CA VAL A 93 -23.59 17.99 16.32
C VAL A 93 -24.19 19.02 17.28
N ILE A 94 -23.61 20.22 17.33
CA ILE A 94 -24.13 21.35 18.11
C ILE A 94 -24.86 22.31 17.18
N ASN A 95 -26.07 22.70 17.56
CA ASN A 95 -26.70 23.87 16.95
C ASN A 95 -25.96 25.14 17.39
N TYR A 96 -25.76 26.07 16.46
CA TYR A 96 -25.21 27.40 16.71
C TYR A 96 -25.80 28.12 17.95
N ASN A 97 -27.10 27.95 18.21
CA ASN A 97 -27.79 28.54 19.36
C ASN A 97 -27.48 27.88 20.72
N ASP A 98 -26.84 26.70 20.69
CA ASP A 98 -26.49 25.91 21.88
C ASP A 98 -24.97 25.99 22.18
N LEU A 99 -24.23 26.86 21.47
CA LEU A 99 -22.78 26.99 21.61
C LEU A 99 -22.34 27.21 23.07
N LEU A 100 -23.06 28.08 23.79
CA LEU A 100 -22.76 28.45 25.18
C LEU A 100 -23.38 27.52 26.24
N LYS A 101 -24.13 26.48 25.84
CA LYS A 101 -24.78 25.54 26.78
C LYS A 101 -23.85 24.37 27.17
N PRO A 102 -23.93 23.87 28.42
CA PRO A 102 -23.25 22.65 28.86
C PRO A 102 -23.81 21.40 28.17
N HIS A 103 -22.97 20.38 27.95
CA HIS A 103 -23.35 19.15 27.23
C HIS A 103 -24.15 18.18 28.09
N SER A 104 -23.94 18.17 29.40
CA SER A 104 -24.69 17.36 30.35
C SER A 104 -25.02 18.18 31.61
N SER A 105 -26.03 17.75 32.37
CA SER A 105 -26.41 18.33 33.67
C SER A 105 -25.35 18.14 34.77
N THR A 106 -24.30 17.36 34.49
CA THR A 106 -23.16 17.11 35.37
C THR A 106 -21.94 17.97 35.04
N ASP A 107 -21.92 18.65 33.89
CA ASP A 107 -20.82 19.49 33.45
C ASP A 107 -20.90 20.85 34.17
N GLY A 108 -19.77 21.32 34.70
CA GLY A 108 -19.71 22.61 35.41
C GLY A 108 -20.06 23.80 34.50
N ARG A 109 -20.11 25.01 35.08
CA ARG A 109 -20.29 26.24 34.29
C ARG A 109 -19.16 26.38 33.26
N ILE A 110 -19.49 26.41 31.96
CA ILE A 110 -18.52 26.64 30.89
C ILE A 110 -18.04 28.10 30.93
N ARG A 111 -16.74 28.28 31.16
CA ARG A 111 -16.06 29.59 31.11
C ARG A 111 -15.47 29.87 29.74
N THR A 112 -14.60 28.99 29.25
CA THR A 112 -13.84 29.17 28.01
C THR A 112 -14.24 28.15 26.97
N ILE A 113 -14.62 28.63 25.79
CA ILE A 113 -14.95 27.84 24.61
C ILE A 113 -13.92 28.15 23.53
N MET A 114 -13.29 27.11 22.97
CA MET A 114 -12.38 27.26 21.84
C MET A 114 -13.06 26.77 20.56
N MET A 115 -13.29 27.69 19.61
CA MET A 115 -13.71 27.37 18.27
C MET A 115 -12.48 27.15 17.37
N SER A 116 -12.21 25.90 17.03
CA SER A 116 -11.07 25.47 16.22
C SER A 116 -11.52 25.03 14.83
N GLY A 117 -10.59 25.03 13.88
CA GLY A 117 -10.83 24.53 12.52
C GLY A 117 -9.72 24.92 11.56
N ILE A 118 -9.70 24.30 10.39
CA ILE A 118 -8.73 24.55 9.32
C ILE A 118 -8.74 26.02 8.86
N SER A 119 -7.67 26.47 8.22
CA SER A 119 -7.63 27.80 7.61
C SER A 119 -8.83 28.00 6.66
N GLY A 120 -9.48 29.16 6.68
CA GLY A 120 -10.57 29.47 5.75
C GLY A 120 -11.95 28.91 6.06
N CYS A 121 -12.13 28.02 7.04
CA CYS A 121 -13.42 27.36 7.27
C CYS A 121 -14.58 28.29 7.69
N GLY A 122 -14.33 29.58 7.95
CA GLY A 122 -15.36 30.57 8.28
C GLY A 122 -15.48 30.93 9.76
N LYS A 123 -14.47 30.66 10.61
CA LYS A 123 -14.47 31.00 12.05
C LYS A 123 -14.81 32.47 12.34
N SER A 124 -14.09 33.41 11.71
CA SER A 124 -14.37 34.85 11.91
C SER A 124 -15.72 35.24 11.32
N THR A 125 -16.19 34.59 10.26
CA THR A 125 -17.56 34.74 9.73
C THR A 125 -18.61 34.28 10.75
N ALA A 126 -18.36 33.18 11.46
CA ALA A 126 -19.24 32.68 12.52
C ALA A 126 -19.28 33.65 13.72
N VAL A 127 -18.13 34.19 14.14
CA VAL A 127 -18.08 35.26 15.17
C VAL A 127 -18.86 36.50 14.73
N ARG A 128 -18.68 36.90 13.47
CA ARG A 128 -19.38 38.06 12.90
C ARG A 128 -20.88 37.87 12.93
N LYS A 129 -21.35 36.69 12.49
CA LYS A 129 -22.77 36.30 12.58
C LYS A 129 -23.25 36.31 14.04
N PHE A 130 -22.41 35.90 14.99
CA PHE A 130 -22.79 35.85 16.41
C PHE A 130 -23.02 37.23 16.98
N VAL A 131 -22.08 38.14 16.73
CA VAL A 131 -22.19 39.52 17.19
C VAL A 131 -23.42 40.20 16.56
N LEU A 132 -23.67 39.98 15.26
CA LEU A 132 -24.83 40.51 14.56
C LEU A 132 -26.15 39.95 15.09
N ASP A 133 -26.27 38.63 15.25
CA ASP A 133 -27.50 37.99 15.74
C ASP A 133 -27.79 38.38 17.20
N TRP A 134 -26.77 38.55 18.04
CA TRP A 134 -26.92 39.08 19.40
C TRP A 134 -27.33 40.57 19.42
N ALA A 135 -26.71 41.38 18.55
CA ALA A 135 -27.01 42.81 18.42
C ALA A 135 -28.42 43.08 17.87
N GLN A 136 -28.92 42.20 17.01
CA GLN A 136 -30.29 42.26 16.46
C GLN A 136 -31.34 41.63 17.38
N GLY A 137 -30.95 41.11 18.56
CA GLY A 137 -31.88 40.52 19.52
C GLY A 137 -32.32 39.09 19.20
N LYS A 138 -31.69 38.41 18.23
CA LYS A 138 -32.11 37.09 17.74
C LYS A 138 -31.67 35.93 18.63
N THR A 139 -30.47 35.99 19.22
CA THR A 139 -29.88 34.87 19.98
C THR A 139 -29.14 35.33 21.24
N HIS A 140 -28.90 34.41 22.20
CA HIS A 140 -28.02 34.60 23.37
C HIS A 140 -28.29 35.85 24.25
N GLN A 141 -29.56 36.25 24.38
CA GLN A 141 -29.97 37.44 25.14
C GLN A 141 -29.80 37.32 26.67
N HIS A 142 -29.38 36.17 27.18
CA HIS A 142 -28.97 35.98 28.58
C HIS A 142 -27.61 36.61 28.90
N ILE A 143 -26.84 37.02 27.87
CA ILE A 143 -25.61 37.79 28.01
C ILE A 143 -25.96 39.27 27.96
N ASP A 144 -25.50 40.02 28.96
CA ASP A 144 -25.75 41.47 29.09
C ASP A 144 -24.83 42.28 28.16
N PHE A 145 -23.55 41.91 28.08
CA PHE A 145 -22.56 42.62 27.28
C PHE A 145 -21.64 41.68 26.49
N VAL A 146 -21.44 41.96 25.20
CA VAL A 146 -20.53 41.24 24.31
C VAL A 146 -19.40 42.17 23.87
N PHE A 147 -18.15 41.79 24.15
CA PHE A 147 -16.95 42.53 23.75
C PHE A 147 -16.13 41.71 22.73
N PRO A 148 -16.28 41.96 21.42
CA PRO A 148 -15.48 41.31 20.40
C PRO A 148 -14.09 41.96 20.31
N LEU A 149 -13.07 41.21 20.70
CA LEU A 149 -11.67 41.59 20.68
C LEU A 149 -10.97 40.90 19.51
N HIS A 150 -10.54 41.67 18.51
CA HIS A 150 -9.62 41.17 17.49
C HIS A 150 -8.21 41.13 18.09
N LEU A 151 -7.66 39.94 18.27
CA LEU A 151 -6.40 39.77 19.03
C LEU A 151 -5.19 40.43 18.36
N CYS A 152 -5.23 40.60 17.05
CA CYS A 152 -4.24 41.38 16.32
C CYS A 152 -4.15 42.86 16.74
N GLU A 153 -5.24 43.46 17.22
CA GLU A 153 -5.25 44.86 17.72
C GLU A 153 -4.38 45.03 18.96
N LEU A 154 -4.32 43.98 19.79
CA LEU A 154 -3.60 43.99 21.06
C LEU A 154 -2.08 44.00 20.88
N ASN A 155 -1.58 43.58 19.71
CA ASN A 155 -0.15 43.61 19.39
C ASN A 155 0.44 45.02 19.51
N ARG A 156 -0.34 46.08 19.25
CA ARG A 156 0.12 47.49 19.36
C ARG A 156 0.29 47.99 20.78
N LEU A 157 -0.30 47.28 21.72
CA LEU A 157 -0.46 47.71 23.08
C LEU A 157 0.37 46.85 24.06
N HIS A 158 1.09 45.84 23.55
CA HIS A 158 1.78 44.83 24.36
C HIS A 158 2.89 45.40 25.27
N ASP A 159 3.58 46.46 24.82
CA ASP A 159 4.64 47.14 25.58
C ASP A 159 4.11 48.11 26.66
N LYS A 160 2.78 48.30 26.73
CA LYS A 160 2.13 49.24 27.64
C LYS A 160 1.32 48.50 28.69
N THR A 161 1.09 49.16 29.81
CA THR A 161 0.24 48.67 30.89
C THR A 161 -1.11 49.38 30.86
N PHE A 162 -2.19 48.61 30.97
CA PHE A 162 -3.57 49.11 31.01
C PHE A 162 -4.31 48.42 32.14
N SER A 163 -5.28 49.10 32.75
CA SER A 163 -6.34 48.39 33.47
C SER A 163 -7.32 47.77 32.47
N LEU A 164 -8.14 46.81 32.90
CA LEU A 164 -9.16 46.23 32.01
C LEU A 164 -10.13 47.31 31.52
N MET A 165 -10.51 48.25 32.39
CA MET A 165 -11.36 49.38 32.02
C MET A 165 -10.68 50.31 31.00
N GLN A 166 -9.41 50.67 31.22
CA GLN A 166 -8.65 51.50 30.27
C GLN A 166 -8.49 50.82 28.90
N LEU A 167 -8.30 49.49 28.88
CA LEU A 167 -8.21 48.72 27.64
C LEU A 167 -9.55 48.74 26.90
N LEU A 168 -10.66 48.55 27.61
CA LEU A 168 -11.99 48.63 27.02
C LEU A 168 -12.31 50.06 26.55
N ASP A 169 -11.91 51.09 27.29
CA ASP A 169 -12.06 52.49 26.87
C ASP A 169 -11.29 52.80 25.59
N LEU A 170 -10.09 52.25 25.45
CA LEU A 170 -9.28 52.44 24.26
C LEU A 170 -9.82 51.70 23.04
N LEU A 171 -10.29 50.46 23.21
CA LEU A 171 -10.80 49.63 22.12
C LEU A 171 -12.24 50.00 21.74
N PHE A 172 -13.01 50.50 22.71
CA PHE A 172 -14.42 50.85 22.57
C PHE A 172 -14.70 52.27 23.08
N PRO A 173 -14.12 53.32 22.47
CA PRO A 173 -14.13 54.69 23.00
C PRO A 173 -15.49 55.39 22.97
N LYS A 174 -16.43 54.91 22.14
CA LYS A 174 -17.79 55.46 22.02
C LYS A 174 -18.85 54.65 22.77
N LEU A 175 -18.44 53.61 23.51
CA LEU A 175 -19.35 52.70 24.17
C LEU A 175 -19.46 53.04 25.66
N PRO A 176 -20.68 53.22 26.18
CA PRO A 176 -20.88 53.46 27.60
C PRO A 176 -20.68 52.14 28.35
N LYS A 177 -19.92 52.16 29.45
CA LYS A 177 -19.48 50.97 30.18
C LYS A 177 -19.98 51.02 31.63
N PRO A 178 -20.42 49.89 32.20
CA PRO A 178 -20.82 49.87 33.60
C PRO A 178 -19.61 50.02 34.52
N GLU A 179 -19.76 50.76 35.62
CA GLU A 179 -18.70 50.94 36.63
C GLU A 179 -18.32 49.63 37.33
N ASN A 180 -19.26 48.67 37.44
CA ASN A 180 -19.09 47.38 38.10
C ASN A 180 -19.35 46.20 37.14
N LEU A 181 -18.37 45.85 36.32
CA LEU A 181 -18.45 44.74 35.36
C LEU A 181 -18.76 43.38 36.02
N GLU A 182 -18.39 43.17 37.28
CA GLU A 182 -18.58 41.89 38.00
C GLU A 182 -20.06 41.48 38.16
N ARG A 183 -20.99 42.43 38.10
CA ARG A 183 -22.44 42.19 38.29
C ARG A 183 -23.15 41.70 37.04
N PHE A 184 -22.47 41.63 35.90
CA PHE A 184 -23.06 41.37 34.60
C PHE A 184 -22.60 40.04 34.01
N GLN A 185 -23.44 39.45 33.17
CA GLN A 185 -23.05 38.34 32.31
C GLN A 185 -22.33 38.89 31.08
N ILE A 186 -21.00 38.73 31.06
CA ILE A 186 -20.14 39.28 30.01
C ILE A 186 -19.58 38.15 29.15
N LEU A 187 -19.59 38.35 27.83
CA LEU A 187 -18.88 37.49 26.89
C LEU A 187 -17.75 38.28 26.22
N PHE A 188 -16.52 37.81 26.40
CA PHE A 188 -15.38 38.25 25.58
C PHE A 188 -15.21 37.30 24.41
N ILE A 189 -15.18 37.83 23.19
CA ILE A 189 -14.87 37.05 22.00
C ILE A 189 -13.46 37.39 21.57
N TRP A 190 -12.56 36.42 21.55
CA TRP A 190 -11.18 36.58 21.13
C TRP A 190 -11.04 36.01 19.72
N ASP A 191 -11.13 36.87 18.72
CA ASP A 191 -11.02 36.46 17.33
C ASP A 191 -9.55 36.52 16.87
N GLY A 192 -9.03 35.38 16.41
CA GLY A 192 -7.71 35.26 15.78
C GLY A 192 -6.55 34.99 16.76
N LEU A 193 -6.60 33.90 17.54
CA LEU A 193 -5.51 33.54 18.48
C LEU A 193 -4.14 33.42 17.82
N GLY A 194 -4.09 32.94 16.58
CA GLY A 194 -2.85 32.82 15.81
C GLY A 194 -2.24 34.15 15.35
N GLU A 195 -2.93 35.28 15.54
CA GLU A 195 -2.44 36.61 15.15
C GLU A 195 -1.74 37.35 16.30
N LEU A 196 -1.68 36.74 17.48
CA LEU A 196 -1.02 37.30 18.66
C LEU A 196 0.51 37.16 18.55
N LYS A 197 1.26 38.26 18.63
CA LYS A 197 2.73 38.30 18.44
C LYS A 197 3.53 38.20 19.73
N PHE A 198 2.88 38.18 20.89
CA PHE A 198 3.52 38.11 22.20
C PHE A 198 3.03 36.88 22.98
N PRO A 199 3.89 36.27 23.82
CA PRO A 199 3.54 35.04 24.53
C PRO A 199 2.55 35.27 25.69
N LEU A 200 1.64 34.31 25.87
CA LEU A 200 0.77 34.20 27.06
C LEU A 200 1.49 33.38 28.13
N ASN A 201 1.94 34.03 29.21
CA ASN A 201 2.76 33.38 30.23
C ASN A 201 1.91 32.86 31.41
N PHE A 202 1.37 31.66 31.31
CA PHE A 202 0.53 31.09 32.37
C PHE A 202 1.30 30.77 33.67
N LYS A 203 2.61 30.52 33.60
CA LYS A 203 3.43 30.12 34.76
C LYS A 203 3.86 31.29 35.65
N HIS A 204 4.26 32.42 35.05
CA HIS A 204 4.85 33.55 35.78
C HIS A 204 3.91 34.76 35.93
N THR A 205 2.68 34.70 35.41
CA THR A 205 1.71 35.79 35.55
C THR A 205 1.17 35.89 36.98
N LYS A 206 1.30 37.07 37.59
CA LYS A 206 0.75 37.38 38.92
C LYS A 206 -0.79 37.44 38.88
N PRO A 207 -1.48 36.96 39.91
CA PRO A 207 -2.94 37.07 40.00
C PRO A 207 -3.34 38.55 40.10
N CYS A 208 -4.25 38.96 39.22
CA CYS A 208 -4.88 40.27 39.22
C CYS A 208 -6.39 40.05 39.37
N THR A 209 -7.01 40.70 40.35
CA THR A 209 -8.45 40.56 40.63
C THR A 209 -9.23 41.85 40.43
N ASP A 210 -8.56 43.00 40.51
CA ASP A 210 -9.17 44.32 40.35
C ASP A 210 -9.12 44.78 38.88
N PRO A 211 -10.29 45.00 38.22
CA PRO A 211 -10.37 45.52 36.85
C PRO A 211 -9.75 46.91 36.64
N MET A 212 -9.50 47.66 37.72
CA MET A 212 -8.91 49.01 37.68
C MET A 212 -7.38 49.03 37.79
N THR A 213 -6.75 47.90 38.14
CA THR A 213 -5.29 47.84 38.31
C THR A 213 -4.57 47.75 36.96
N PRO A 214 -3.62 48.67 36.64
CA PRO A 214 -2.86 48.61 35.41
C PRO A 214 -1.84 47.46 35.38
N VAL A 215 -1.97 46.58 34.41
CA VAL A 215 -1.07 45.44 34.17
C VAL A 215 -0.77 45.30 32.68
N SER A 216 0.20 44.45 32.30
CA SER A 216 0.45 44.16 30.89
C SER A 216 -0.72 43.42 30.25
N ILE A 217 -0.90 43.52 28.94
CA ILE A 217 -2.00 42.86 28.24
C ILE A 217 -1.94 41.33 28.38
N SER A 218 -0.75 40.74 28.29
CA SER A 218 -0.56 39.31 28.55
C SER A 218 -1.08 38.93 29.95
N CYS A 219 -0.85 39.78 30.96
CA CYS A 219 -1.37 39.59 32.32
C CYS A 219 -2.91 39.69 32.38
N ILE A 220 -3.54 40.65 31.67
CA ILE A 220 -5.01 40.78 31.59
C ILE A 220 -5.62 39.51 30.99
N LEU A 221 -5.13 39.10 29.82
CA LEU A 221 -5.64 37.93 29.09
C LEU A 221 -5.51 36.65 29.92
N VAL A 222 -4.35 36.40 30.51
CA VAL A 222 -4.12 35.21 31.35
C VAL A 222 -4.99 35.24 32.60
N ASN A 223 -5.19 36.40 33.26
CA ASN A 223 -6.06 36.50 34.43
C ASN A 223 -7.55 36.38 34.10
N LEU A 224 -7.98 36.79 32.90
CA LEU A 224 -9.31 36.50 32.38
C LEU A 224 -9.46 34.98 32.14
N LEU A 225 -8.50 34.30 31.52
CA LEU A 225 -8.58 32.85 31.31
C LEU A 225 -8.57 32.05 32.63
N LYS A 226 -7.73 32.44 33.59
CA LYS A 226 -7.66 31.81 34.92
C LYS A 226 -8.89 32.07 35.80
N GLY A 227 -9.72 33.05 35.45
CA GLY A 227 -10.88 33.44 36.27
C GLY A 227 -10.55 34.33 37.46
N ASN A 228 -9.34 34.90 37.52
CA ASN A 228 -8.97 35.87 38.55
C ASN A 228 -9.61 37.23 38.28
N LEU A 229 -9.67 37.66 37.01
CA LEU A 229 -10.43 38.82 36.55
C LEU A 229 -11.78 38.37 36.01
N LEU A 230 -12.85 39.00 36.49
CA LEU A 230 -14.24 38.73 36.11
C LEU A 230 -14.58 37.23 36.11
N PRO A 231 -14.70 36.59 37.29
CA PRO A 231 -14.95 35.15 37.42
C PRO A 231 -16.27 34.69 36.76
N SER A 232 -17.22 35.61 36.56
CA SER A 232 -18.50 35.38 35.90
C SER A 232 -18.45 35.52 34.37
N ALA A 233 -17.37 36.04 33.78
CA ALA A 233 -17.28 36.25 32.34
C ALA A 233 -17.05 34.93 31.57
N GLN A 234 -17.66 34.82 30.39
CA GLN A 234 -17.40 33.76 29.42
C GLN A 234 -16.43 34.25 28.34
N ILE A 235 -15.66 33.33 27.76
CA ILE A 235 -14.64 33.61 26.77
C ILE A 235 -14.83 32.67 25.58
N LEU A 236 -15.04 33.21 24.38
CA LEU A 236 -15.07 32.47 23.13
C LEU A 236 -13.80 32.78 22.33
N VAL A 237 -12.93 31.79 22.11
CA VAL A 237 -11.66 31.98 21.41
C VAL A 237 -11.72 31.31 20.03
N THR A 238 -11.38 32.03 18.96
CA THR A 238 -11.18 31.43 17.64
C THR A 238 -9.71 31.15 17.41
N SER A 239 -9.39 29.93 16.97
CA SER A 239 -8.00 29.54 16.69
C SER A 239 -7.91 28.61 15.49
N ARG A 240 -6.78 28.64 14.79
CA ARG A 240 -6.37 27.50 13.96
C ARG A 240 -5.82 26.40 14.88
N LEU A 241 -5.87 25.15 14.44
CA LEU A 241 -5.37 24.01 15.22
C LEU A 241 -3.90 24.20 15.64
N LYS A 242 -3.06 24.72 14.74
CA LYS A 242 -1.64 25.07 15.01
C LYS A 242 -1.44 25.96 16.24
N TYR A 243 -2.37 26.90 16.50
CA TYR A 243 -2.24 27.89 17.57
C TYR A 243 -3.10 27.57 18.80
N ALA A 244 -3.88 26.47 18.76
CA ALA A 244 -4.75 26.07 19.87
C ALA A 244 -3.96 25.81 21.15
N GLY A 245 -2.75 25.24 21.03
CA GLY A 245 -1.85 24.97 22.17
C GLY A 245 -1.21 26.21 22.81
N LEU A 246 -1.47 27.44 22.32
CA LEU A 246 -1.05 28.67 23.02
C LEU A 246 -1.80 28.87 24.35
N ILE A 247 -2.99 28.26 24.48
CA ILE A 247 -3.75 28.23 25.72
C ILE A 247 -3.69 26.78 26.25
N PRO A 248 -3.21 26.57 27.49
CA PRO A 248 -3.18 25.25 28.08
C PRO A 248 -4.57 24.59 28.17
N PRO A 249 -4.69 23.27 27.91
CA PRO A 249 -5.97 22.56 27.90
C PRO A 249 -6.77 22.73 29.19
N GLU A 250 -6.11 22.84 30.34
CA GLU A 250 -6.74 23.03 31.66
C GLU A 250 -7.57 24.32 31.75
N HIS A 251 -7.34 25.29 30.86
CA HIS A 251 -8.07 26.55 30.81
C HIS A 251 -9.20 26.56 29.76
N ILE A 252 -9.43 25.46 29.05
CA ILE A 252 -10.45 25.30 28.01
C ILE A 252 -11.47 24.25 28.46
N GLN A 253 -12.73 24.64 28.62
CA GLN A 253 -13.79 23.73 29.09
C GLN A 253 -14.56 23.07 27.94
N LYS A 254 -14.55 23.68 26.74
CA LYS A 254 -15.26 23.17 25.57
C LYS A 254 -14.50 23.50 24.29
N VAL A 255 -14.27 22.50 23.44
CA VAL A 255 -13.68 22.67 22.11
C VAL A 255 -14.73 22.35 21.06
N VAL A 256 -14.94 23.28 20.13
CA VAL A 256 -15.91 23.16 19.04
C VAL A 256 -15.16 23.25 17.71
N GLU A 257 -15.32 22.24 16.88
CA GLU A 257 -14.73 22.20 15.54
C GLU A 257 -15.72 22.69 14.49
N LEU A 258 -15.26 23.62 13.66
CA LEU A 258 -16.04 24.20 12.58
C LEU A 258 -15.63 23.59 11.23
N HIS A 259 -16.54 22.81 10.65
CA HIS A 259 -16.32 21.94 9.49
C HIS A 259 -17.05 22.42 8.22
N GLY A 260 -16.96 23.71 7.87
CA GLY A 260 -17.40 24.21 6.55
C GLY A 260 -18.82 23.79 6.09
N PHE A 261 -19.03 23.67 4.76
CA PHE A 261 -20.24 23.10 4.15
C PHE A 261 -20.19 21.56 4.17
N ASP A 262 -21.33 20.89 4.34
CA ASP A 262 -21.43 19.44 4.15
C ASP A 262 -21.56 19.05 2.66
N ASP A 263 -21.41 17.75 2.35
CA ASP A 263 -21.44 17.23 0.98
C ASP A 263 -22.74 17.55 0.24
N LEU A 264 -23.88 17.52 0.94
CA LEU A 264 -25.19 17.73 0.34
C LEU A 264 -25.43 19.21 0.05
N GLN A 265 -25.11 20.07 1.01
CA GLN A 265 -25.22 21.53 0.91
C GLN A 265 -24.28 22.10 -0.16
N TRP A 266 -23.07 21.57 -0.24
CA TRP A 266 -22.12 21.96 -1.26
C TRP A 266 -22.56 21.52 -2.66
N GLU A 267 -23.05 20.28 -2.80
CA GLU A 267 -23.63 19.81 -4.08
C GLU A 267 -24.85 20.65 -4.50
N GLU A 268 -25.72 21.02 -3.55
CA GLU A 268 -26.86 21.90 -3.80
C GLU A 268 -26.43 23.30 -4.24
N GLN A 269 -25.41 23.88 -3.61
CA GLN A 269 -24.88 25.17 -3.99
C GLN A 269 -24.30 25.14 -5.41
N ILE A 270 -23.50 24.13 -5.77
CA ILE A 270 -22.96 23.98 -7.14
C ILE A 270 -24.09 23.79 -8.15
N ARG A 271 -25.10 22.97 -7.83
CA ARG A 271 -26.28 22.78 -8.69
C ARG A 271 -27.08 24.08 -8.87
N SER A 272 -27.05 24.97 -7.89
CA SER A 272 -27.73 26.28 -7.97
C SER A 272 -26.95 27.34 -8.74
N GLU A 273 -25.61 27.26 -8.75
CA GLU A 273 -24.73 28.25 -9.39
C GLU A 273 -24.31 27.90 -10.82
N VAL A 274 -24.25 26.60 -11.19
CA VAL A 274 -23.84 26.14 -12.52
C VAL A 274 -25.06 25.81 -13.38
N GLN A 275 -25.24 26.52 -14.49
CA GLN A 275 -26.37 26.32 -15.42
C GLN A 275 -26.38 24.93 -16.09
N ASP A 276 -25.20 24.37 -16.37
CA ASP A 276 -25.06 23.03 -16.98
C ASP A 276 -24.90 21.95 -15.91
N GLN A 277 -25.92 21.10 -15.79
CA GLN A 277 -26.00 20.04 -14.80
C GLN A 277 -24.93 18.94 -15.00
N ASN A 278 -24.44 18.73 -16.23
CA ASN A 278 -23.37 17.78 -16.54
C ASN A 278 -22.00 18.35 -16.16
N VAL A 279 -21.80 19.67 -16.28
CA VAL A 279 -20.59 20.34 -15.79
C VAL A 279 -20.56 20.34 -14.26
N ALA A 280 -21.70 20.60 -13.61
CA ALA A 280 -21.85 20.51 -12.17
C ALA A 280 -21.50 19.10 -11.64
N ALA A 281 -22.00 18.04 -12.30
CA ALA A 281 -21.74 16.65 -11.92
C ALA A 281 -20.27 16.26 -12.11
N ARG A 282 -19.64 16.66 -13.22
CA ARG A 282 -18.22 16.40 -13.47
C ARG A 282 -17.31 17.15 -12.49
N ALA A 283 -17.61 18.42 -12.22
CA ALA A 283 -16.90 19.21 -11.20
C ALA A 283 -17.06 18.59 -9.81
N THR A 284 -18.25 18.08 -9.49
CA THR A 284 -18.53 17.37 -8.22
C THR A 284 -17.65 16.14 -8.05
N VAL A 285 -17.63 15.28 -9.06
CA VAL A 285 -16.81 14.07 -9.06
C VAL A 285 -15.33 14.42 -8.98
N HIS A 286 -14.89 15.43 -9.74
CA HIS A 286 -13.49 15.83 -9.80
C HIS A 286 -13.00 16.42 -8.46
N VAL A 287 -13.76 17.33 -7.86
CA VAL A 287 -13.43 17.90 -6.53
C VAL A 287 -13.48 16.82 -5.45
N LYS A 288 -14.39 15.84 -5.53
CA LYS A 288 -14.42 14.69 -4.61
C LYS A 288 -13.27 13.70 -4.85
N SER A 289 -12.70 13.65 -6.06
CA SER A 289 -11.56 12.80 -6.40
C SER A 289 -10.20 13.35 -5.92
N SER A 290 -10.10 14.66 -5.66
CA SER A 290 -8.89 15.30 -5.13
C SER A 290 -9.12 15.87 -3.74
N ARG A 291 -8.39 15.36 -2.74
CA ARG A 291 -8.56 15.76 -1.34
C ARG A 291 -8.20 17.23 -1.09
N THR A 292 -7.18 17.73 -1.78
CA THR A 292 -6.77 19.14 -1.76
C THR A 292 -7.90 20.06 -2.26
N LEU A 293 -8.59 19.66 -3.34
CA LEU A 293 -9.73 20.41 -3.86
C LEU A 293 -10.97 20.27 -2.95
N TYR A 294 -11.18 19.09 -2.40
CA TYR A 294 -12.28 18.80 -1.47
C TYR A 294 -12.26 19.70 -0.22
N ILE A 295 -11.07 19.98 0.33
CA ILE A 295 -10.90 20.87 1.50
C ILE A 295 -11.31 22.32 1.18
N MET A 296 -11.13 22.76 -0.06
CA MET A 296 -11.48 24.11 -0.51
C MET A 296 -12.97 24.35 -0.74
N ARG A 297 -13.82 23.32 -0.58
CA ARG A 297 -15.29 23.41 -0.69
C ARG A 297 -15.92 24.52 0.16
N SER A 298 -15.22 24.91 1.23
CA SER A 298 -15.63 25.96 2.16
C SER A 298 -15.54 27.39 1.60
N LEU A 299 -14.98 27.59 0.39
CA LEU A 299 -14.84 28.90 -0.26
C LEU A 299 -15.90 29.08 -1.36
N PRO A 300 -17.02 29.80 -1.09
CA PRO A 300 -18.18 29.88 -1.98
C PRO A 300 -17.99 30.69 -3.29
N PHE A 301 -16.77 31.11 -3.64
CA PHE A 301 -16.56 32.11 -4.70
C PHE A 301 -16.02 31.57 -6.03
N PHE A 302 -15.58 30.30 -6.08
CA PHE A 302 -14.83 29.76 -7.22
C PHE A 302 -15.71 29.26 -8.39
N PHE A 303 -16.98 28.90 -8.16
CA PHE A 303 -17.76 28.09 -9.12
C PHE A 303 -18.60 28.87 -10.13
N ASN A 304 -18.69 30.20 -10.02
CA ASN A 304 -19.44 31.07 -10.93
C ASN A 304 -18.86 31.17 -12.38
N SER A 305 -18.04 30.22 -12.84
CA SER A 305 -17.18 30.44 -14.01
C SER A 305 -16.78 29.23 -14.86
N CYS A 306 -17.36 28.05 -14.67
CA CYS A 306 -17.01 26.86 -15.46
C CYS A 306 -17.62 26.89 -16.88
N ASN A 307 -16.96 27.57 -17.82
CA ASN A 307 -17.16 27.42 -19.28
C ASN A 307 -15.88 26.96 -20.02
N THR A 308 -14.82 26.60 -19.29
CA THR A 308 -13.55 26.08 -19.82
C THR A 308 -13.18 24.77 -19.12
N ASP A 309 -12.20 24.03 -19.66
CA ASP A 309 -11.71 22.75 -19.11
C ASP A 309 -11.51 22.81 -17.58
N PRO A 310 -11.88 21.75 -16.84
CA PRO A 310 -11.80 21.76 -15.39
C PRO A 310 -10.33 21.84 -14.93
N PRO A 311 -9.98 22.74 -14.02
CA PRO A 311 -8.64 22.79 -13.43
C PRO A 311 -8.37 21.47 -12.70
N LEU A 312 -7.24 20.83 -13.02
CA LEU A 312 -6.81 19.52 -12.50
C LEU A 312 -5.96 19.66 -11.22
N THR A 313 -5.32 20.81 -11.02
CA THR A 313 -4.49 21.10 -9.83
C THR A 313 -5.00 22.28 -8.99
N LEU A 314 -4.52 22.39 -7.74
CA LEU A 314 -4.84 23.51 -6.85
C LEU A 314 -4.36 24.84 -7.46
N THR A 315 -3.17 24.85 -8.05
CA THR A 315 -2.62 26.06 -8.67
C THR A 315 -3.42 26.48 -9.89
N GLU A 316 -3.91 25.54 -10.69
CA GLU A 316 -4.79 25.85 -11.84
C GLU A 316 -6.09 26.51 -11.36
N MET A 317 -6.72 26.01 -10.29
CA MET A 317 -7.93 26.63 -9.74
C MET A 317 -7.73 28.10 -9.37
N PHE A 318 -6.65 28.42 -8.65
CA PHE A 318 -6.34 29.81 -8.29
C PHE A 318 -5.93 30.67 -9.48
N THR A 319 -5.28 30.06 -10.48
CA THR A 319 -4.92 30.73 -11.72
C THR A 319 -6.17 31.11 -12.50
N HIS A 320 -7.13 30.20 -12.68
CA HIS A 320 -8.42 30.51 -13.30
C HIS A 320 -9.17 31.60 -12.53
N PHE A 321 -9.23 31.51 -11.20
CA PHE A 321 -9.84 32.53 -10.35
C PHE A 321 -9.20 33.92 -10.56
N LEU A 322 -7.88 34.00 -10.59
CA LEU A 322 -7.15 35.24 -10.87
C LEU A 322 -7.53 35.82 -12.23
N LEU A 323 -7.48 35.01 -13.29
CA LEU A 323 -7.77 35.43 -14.65
C LEU A 323 -9.19 35.97 -14.81
N ILE A 324 -10.18 35.37 -14.13
CA ILE A 324 -11.56 35.83 -14.15
C ILE A 324 -11.70 37.19 -13.46
N GLN A 325 -11.06 37.38 -12.29
CA GLN A 325 -11.10 38.68 -11.61
C GLN A 325 -10.41 39.76 -12.45
N MET A 326 -9.30 39.43 -13.10
CA MET A 326 -8.62 40.34 -14.03
C MET A 326 -9.51 40.71 -15.22
N LYS A 327 -10.20 39.74 -15.84
CA LYS A 327 -11.16 40.00 -16.92
C LYS A 327 -12.28 40.94 -16.48
N ARG A 328 -12.87 40.70 -15.30
CA ARG A 328 -13.93 41.55 -14.72
C ARG A 328 -13.44 42.97 -14.39
N GLN A 329 -12.16 43.14 -14.05
CA GLN A 329 -11.56 44.46 -13.82
C GLN A 329 -11.30 45.21 -15.12
N VAL A 330 -10.88 44.52 -16.18
CA VAL A 330 -10.74 45.09 -17.52
C VAL A 330 -12.10 45.53 -18.09
N GLU A 331 -13.18 44.81 -17.77
CA GLU A 331 -14.54 45.21 -18.15
C GLU A 331 -15.03 46.46 -17.37
N LYS A 332 -14.49 46.72 -16.17
CA LYS A 332 -14.85 47.86 -15.30
C LYS A 332 -13.90 49.06 -15.41
N SER A 333 -12.68 48.88 -15.92
CA SER A 333 -11.63 49.90 -15.99
C SER A 333 -10.75 49.71 -17.23
N THR A 334 -10.14 50.77 -17.76
CA THR A 334 -9.29 50.70 -18.97
C THR A 334 -7.86 50.16 -18.73
N LYS A 335 -7.55 49.62 -17.55
CA LYS A 335 -6.20 49.13 -17.18
C LYS A 335 -6.17 47.59 -17.10
N SER A 336 -5.02 46.98 -17.43
CA SER A 336 -4.90 45.50 -17.47
C SER A 336 -4.87 44.81 -16.09
N GLY A 337 -4.74 45.58 -15.01
CA GLY A 337 -4.75 45.08 -13.61
C GLY A 337 -3.50 44.31 -13.19
N THR A 338 -2.59 43.99 -14.12
CA THR A 338 -1.36 43.22 -13.89
C THR A 338 -0.44 43.87 -12.86
N GLU A 339 -0.23 45.18 -12.96
CA GLU A 339 0.65 45.93 -12.05
C GLU A 339 0.09 45.93 -10.62
N GLU A 340 -1.22 46.16 -10.45
CA GLU A 340 -1.87 46.10 -9.14
C GLU A 340 -1.81 44.69 -8.51
N ILE A 341 -1.93 43.62 -9.31
CA ILE A 341 -1.78 42.23 -8.84
C ILE A 341 -0.34 41.95 -8.39
N LEU A 342 0.67 42.45 -9.10
CA LEU A 342 2.07 42.30 -8.69
C LEU A 342 2.37 43.11 -7.41
N MET A 343 1.76 44.28 -7.23
CA MET A 343 1.84 45.02 -5.97
C MET A 343 1.21 44.24 -4.80
N LEU A 344 0.06 43.61 -5.03
CA LEU A 344 -0.56 42.71 -4.04
C LEU A 344 0.34 41.51 -3.73
N GLY A 345 0.94 40.89 -4.74
CA GLY A 345 1.86 39.77 -4.55
C GLY A 345 3.13 40.15 -3.79
N LYS A 346 3.69 41.35 -4.03
CA LYS A 346 4.82 41.89 -3.25
C LYS A 346 4.45 42.06 -1.78
N LEU A 347 3.27 42.60 -1.51
CA LEU A 347 2.77 42.75 -0.15
C LEU A 347 2.52 41.38 0.51
N ALA A 348 1.95 40.44 -0.24
CA ALA A 348 1.71 39.08 0.22
C ALA A 348 3.00 38.35 0.62
N TRP A 349 4.05 38.48 -0.22
CA TRP A 349 5.38 37.94 0.05
C TRP A 349 6.00 38.54 1.32
N TYR A 350 5.97 39.88 1.44
CA TYR A 350 6.45 40.57 2.63
C TYR A 350 5.75 40.08 3.91
N MET A 351 4.42 39.98 3.86
CA MET A 351 3.63 39.52 5.00
C MET A 351 3.91 38.05 5.35
N LEU A 352 4.11 37.19 4.35
CA LEU A 352 4.45 35.77 4.54
C LEU A 352 5.85 35.61 5.16
N GLU A 353 6.83 36.39 4.72
CA GLU A 353 8.20 36.38 5.25
C GLU A 353 8.28 36.84 6.70
N LYS A 354 7.45 37.82 7.08
CA LYS A 354 7.34 38.32 8.46
C LYS A 354 6.44 37.44 9.35
N GLU A 355 5.84 36.38 8.81
CA GLU A 355 4.87 35.52 9.47
C GLU A 355 3.65 36.29 10.02
N THR A 356 3.16 37.26 9.24
CA THR A 356 2.05 38.14 9.60
C THR A 356 0.86 37.96 8.65
N LEU A 357 -0.36 37.97 9.21
CA LEU A 357 -1.62 37.84 8.44
C LEU A 357 -2.33 39.19 8.22
N THR A 358 -1.92 40.23 8.92
CA THR A 358 -2.52 41.57 8.89
C THR A 358 -1.45 42.64 8.66
N PHE A 359 -1.82 43.68 7.92
CA PHE A 359 -0.97 44.82 7.56
C PHE A 359 -1.61 46.13 8.00
N MET A 360 -0.87 46.96 8.73
CA MET A 360 -1.37 48.23 9.27
C MET A 360 -0.82 49.44 8.50
N GLU A 361 -1.54 50.56 8.54
CA GLU A 361 -1.06 51.84 7.96
C GLU A 361 0.29 52.33 8.53
N LYS A 362 0.73 51.86 9.70
CA LYS A 362 2.04 52.23 10.27
C LYS A 362 3.20 51.35 9.78
N ASP A 363 2.91 50.16 9.25
CA ASP A 363 3.92 49.22 8.72
C ASP A 363 4.42 49.67 7.32
N GLN A 364 3.82 50.74 6.78
CA GLN A 364 4.10 51.37 5.48
C GLN A 364 5.53 51.92 5.32
N ARG A 365 6.24 52.22 6.43
CA ARG A 365 7.58 52.81 6.37
C ARG A 365 8.67 51.82 5.94
N GLU A 366 8.44 50.52 6.11
CA GLU A 366 9.43 49.46 5.78
C GLU A 366 9.32 48.97 4.32
N THR A 367 8.21 49.23 3.63
CA THR A 367 7.93 48.68 2.28
C THR A 367 8.18 49.63 1.10
N ASN A 368 8.61 50.89 1.34
CA ASN A 368 8.85 51.92 0.30
C ASN A 368 7.66 52.13 -0.67
N THR A 369 6.41 52.05 -0.19
CA THR A 369 5.18 52.16 -1.01
C THR A 369 4.34 53.38 -0.63
N ASP A 370 3.59 53.93 -1.61
CA ASP A 370 2.64 55.04 -1.44
C ASP A 370 1.63 54.78 -0.28
N PRO A 371 1.47 55.72 0.68
CA PRO A 371 0.53 55.59 1.81
C PRO A 371 -0.92 55.26 1.44
N LEU A 372 -1.35 55.63 0.22
CA LEU A 372 -2.72 55.39 -0.27
C LEU A 372 -2.88 54.03 -0.98
N LEU A 373 -1.79 53.29 -1.20
CA LEU A 373 -1.80 52.06 -1.99
C LEU A 373 -2.69 50.94 -1.39
N PRO A 374 -2.65 50.61 -0.08
CA PRO A 374 -3.52 49.59 0.50
C PRO A 374 -5.02 49.97 0.43
N VAL A 375 -5.32 51.27 0.55
CA VAL A 375 -6.69 51.79 0.39
C VAL A 375 -7.17 51.59 -1.04
N LYS A 376 -6.32 51.88 -2.03
CA LYS A 376 -6.64 51.68 -3.44
C LYS A 376 -6.82 50.20 -3.75
N LEU A 377 -5.87 49.35 -3.37
CA LEU A 377 -5.91 47.91 -3.63
C LEU A 377 -7.11 47.21 -2.96
N SER A 378 -7.52 47.63 -1.77
CA SER A 378 -8.70 47.05 -1.10
C SER A 378 -10.04 47.45 -1.75
N LYS A 379 -10.09 48.60 -2.45
CA LYS A 379 -11.26 49.02 -3.23
C LYS A 379 -11.29 48.38 -4.61
N ASP A 380 -10.13 48.30 -5.25
CA ASP A 380 -10.00 47.79 -6.61
C ASP A 380 -10.06 46.24 -6.62
N TRP A 381 -9.55 45.58 -5.57
CA TRP A 381 -9.47 44.11 -5.47
C TRP A 381 -10.05 43.53 -4.17
N PRO A 382 -11.33 43.81 -3.83
CA PRO A 382 -11.95 43.39 -2.57
C PRO A 382 -12.07 41.87 -2.38
N MET A 383 -11.92 41.11 -3.47
CA MET A 383 -11.89 39.64 -3.46
C MET A 383 -10.54 39.07 -3.03
N PHE A 384 -9.45 39.81 -3.18
CA PHE A 384 -8.10 39.39 -2.78
C PHE A 384 -7.64 40.07 -1.50
N PHE A 385 -7.94 41.36 -1.34
CA PHE A 385 -7.44 42.19 -0.27
C PHE A 385 -8.57 43.05 0.30
N ARG A 386 -8.76 42.98 1.62
CA ARG A 386 -9.86 43.68 2.30
C ARG A 386 -9.32 44.66 3.31
N LYS A 387 -10.10 45.71 3.51
CA LYS A 387 -9.98 46.63 4.62
C LYS A 387 -10.88 46.16 5.75
N GLN A 388 -10.33 46.01 6.94
CA GLN A 388 -11.08 45.75 8.16
C GLN A 388 -11.06 47.00 9.03
N ASN A 389 -12.25 47.49 9.39
CA ASN A 389 -12.39 48.63 10.28
C ASN A 389 -12.26 48.15 11.73
N LEU A 390 -11.29 48.66 12.48
CA LEU A 390 -11.20 48.40 13.91
C LEU A 390 -12.01 49.42 14.70
N MET A 391 -12.44 49.04 15.90
CA MET A 391 -13.27 49.89 16.75
C MET A 391 -12.49 51.09 17.33
N GLY A 392 -11.21 50.94 17.68
CA GLY A 392 -10.45 51.97 18.40
C GLY A 392 -9.07 52.37 17.83
N LEU A 393 -8.37 51.49 17.10
CA LEU A 393 -6.93 51.66 16.79
C LEU A 393 -6.58 51.90 15.32
N GLY A 394 -7.56 52.17 14.45
CA GLY A 394 -7.36 52.55 13.05
C GLY A 394 -7.84 51.49 12.04
N LYS A 395 -7.31 51.52 10.82
CA LYS A 395 -7.68 50.60 9.73
C LYS A 395 -6.64 49.49 9.62
N MET A 396 -7.08 48.25 9.44
CA MET A 396 -6.23 47.14 9.05
C MET A 396 -6.53 46.71 7.63
N TYR A 397 -5.54 46.09 7.00
CA TYR A 397 -5.72 45.41 5.74
C TYR A 397 -5.25 43.97 5.85
N CYS A 398 -6.00 43.05 5.25
CA CYS A 398 -5.67 41.64 5.24
C CYS A 398 -6.07 41.00 3.91
N PHE A 399 -5.43 39.89 3.58
CA PHE A 399 -5.91 39.06 2.47
C PHE A 399 -7.20 38.36 2.86
N THR A 400 -8.09 38.17 1.90
CA THR A 400 -9.39 37.53 2.13
C THR A 400 -9.29 36.10 2.58
N HIS A 401 -8.21 35.43 2.19
CA HIS A 401 -7.84 34.10 2.60
C HIS A 401 -6.31 33.95 2.67
N PRO A 402 -5.76 33.19 3.63
CA PRO A 402 -4.32 32.89 3.68
C PRO A 402 -3.78 32.26 2.40
N SER A 403 -4.51 31.31 1.79
CA SER A 403 -4.12 30.73 0.49
C SER A 403 -4.15 31.71 -0.68
N ILE A 404 -4.90 32.81 -0.58
CA ILE A 404 -4.79 33.90 -1.55
C ILE A 404 -3.49 34.67 -1.33
N GLN A 405 -3.10 34.91 -0.07
CA GLN A 405 -1.79 35.49 0.25
C GLN A 405 -0.65 34.57 -0.26
N GLU A 406 -0.69 33.29 0.05
CA GLU A 406 0.33 32.31 -0.36
C GLU A 406 0.43 32.20 -1.90
N PHE A 407 -0.71 32.17 -2.61
CA PHE A 407 -0.75 32.15 -4.07
C PHE A 407 -0.18 33.43 -4.71
N LEU A 408 -0.62 34.61 -4.26
CA LEU A 408 -0.13 35.89 -4.80
C LEU A 408 1.36 36.12 -4.48
N ALA A 409 1.81 35.65 -3.31
CA ALA A 409 3.23 35.65 -2.95
C ALA A 409 4.03 34.76 -3.90
N ALA A 410 3.55 33.53 -4.17
CA ALA A 410 4.20 32.61 -5.11
C ALA A 410 4.26 33.18 -6.53
N LEU A 411 3.17 33.80 -7.00
CA LEU A 411 3.13 34.51 -8.28
C LEU A 411 4.16 35.64 -8.36
N TYR A 412 4.25 36.48 -7.32
CA TYR A 412 5.22 37.57 -7.29
C TYR A 412 6.67 37.06 -7.35
N VAL A 413 6.99 36.02 -6.57
CA VAL A 413 8.30 35.38 -6.57
C VAL A 413 8.63 34.77 -7.93
N ALA A 414 7.66 34.09 -8.57
CA ALA A 414 7.85 33.51 -9.89
C ALA A 414 8.12 34.59 -10.97
N VAL A 415 7.41 35.72 -10.93
CA VAL A 415 7.51 36.80 -11.93
C VAL A 415 8.78 37.64 -11.76
N HIS A 416 9.22 37.91 -10.52
CA HIS A 416 10.35 38.82 -10.23
C HIS A 416 11.67 38.10 -9.97
N TYR A 417 11.76 36.82 -10.33
CA TYR A 417 13.00 36.08 -10.22
C TYR A 417 14.01 36.54 -11.28
N GLU A 418 15.10 37.20 -10.87
CA GLU A 418 16.18 37.63 -11.77
C GLU A 418 17.53 36.96 -11.40
N PRO A 419 18.03 36.01 -12.22
CA PRO A 419 19.27 35.26 -12.00
C PRO A 419 20.52 36.11 -11.71
N SER A 420 20.62 37.30 -12.32
CA SER A 420 21.82 38.13 -12.36
C SER A 420 21.86 39.27 -11.35
N LYS A 421 20.72 39.67 -10.76
CA LYS A 421 20.62 40.78 -9.80
C LYS A 421 20.47 40.35 -8.34
N GLY A 422 20.46 39.04 -8.09
CA GLY A 422 20.23 38.48 -6.76
C GLY A 422 18.74 38.31 -6.47
N ASN A 423 18.41 37.19 -5.81
CA ASN A 423 17.05 36.69 -5.65
C ASN A 423 16.19 37.55 -4.71
N VAL A 424 14.87 37.60 -4.92
CA VAL A 424 13.90 38.09 -3.92
C VAL A 424 13.91 37.19 -2.66
N MET A 425 14.37 35.95 -2.81
CA MET A 425 14.57 34.95 -1.75
C MET A 425 16.04 34.92 -1.25
N PHE A 426 16.46 35.87 -0.41
CA PHE A 426 17.73 35.76 0.34
C PHE A 426 17.45 35.28 1.76
N PHE A 427 18.06 34.16 2.18
CA PHE A 427 17.74 33.57 3.49
C PHE A 427 18.69 33.99 4.61
N THR A 428 19.90 34.50 4.34
CA THR A 428 20.77 35.19 5.33
C THR A 428 21.84 36.09 4.69
N LEU A 429 22.50 36.95 5.50
CA LEU A 429 23.72 37.69 5.12
C LEU A 429 24.87 36.77 4.66
N ALA A 430 24.97 35.55 5.21
CA ALA A 430 25.99 34.58 4.84
C ALA A 430 25.81 34.03 3.41
N GLU A 431 24.57 33.86 2.97
CA GLU A 431 24.25 33.38 1.62
C GLU A 431 24.43 34.46 0.55
N LYS A 432 24.27 35.75 0.90
CA LYS A 432 24.67 36.86 0.02
C LYS A 432 26.17 36.83 -0.28
N ALA A 433 26.99 36.43 0.69
CA ALA A 433 28.44 36.33 0.52
C ALA A 433 28.86 35.13 -0.36
N GLN A 434 28.12 34.02 -0.30
CA GLN A 434 28.41 32.80 -1.06
C GLN A 434 28.16 32.95 -2.56
N MET A 435 27.21 33.80 -2.97
CA MET A 435 26.92 34.10 -4.38
C MET A 435 28.08 34.81 -5.11
N LEU A 436 28.93 35.54 -4.38
CA LEU A 436 30.10 36.22 -4.96
C LEU A 436 31.21 35.24 -5.39
N LEU A 437 31.12 33.96 -5.02
CA LEU A 437 32.20 32.99 -5.15
C LEU A 437 32.01 31.94 -6.26
N SER A 438 30.84 31.83 -6.91
CA SER A 438 30.65 30.89 -8.03
C SER A 438 29.43 31.21 -8.92
N PRO A 439 29.61 31.49 -10.23
CA PRO A 439 28.51 31.70 -11.16
C PRO A 439 28.34 30.49 -12.11
N THR A 440 27.50 29.50 -11.75
CA THR A 440 27.03 28.48 -12.71
C THR A 440 25.67 27.88 -12.32
N ASP A 441 24.80 27.75 -13.33
CA ASP A 441 23.45 27.14 -13.40
C ASP A 441 22.38 27.63 -12.42
N VAL A 442 21.76 28.75 -12.79
CA VAL A 442 20.98 29.62 -11.89
C VAL A 442 19.49 29.24 -11.71
N PRO A 443 18.71 28.76 -12.71
CA PRO A 443 17.25 28.56 -12.54
C PRO A 443 16.85 27.42 -11.58
N ILE A 444 17.65 26.35 -11.49
CA ILE A 444 17.42 25.17 -10.61
C ILE A 444 17.54 25.56 -9.12
N GLU A 445 18.26 26.64 -8.82
CA GLU A 445 18.56 27.07 -7.46
C GLU A 445 17.35 27.64 -6.73
N MET A 446 16.38 28.26 -7.44
CA MET A 446 15.16 28.78 -6.81
C MET A 446 14.28 27.66 -6.25
N HIS A 447 13.94 26.67 -7.08
CA HIS A 447 13.10 25.54 -6.69
C HIS A 447 13.77 24.69 -5.62
N ARG A 448 15.08 24.41 -5.77
CA ARG A 448 15.86 23.70 -4.75
C ARG A 448 15.81 24.43 -3.40
N ARG A 449 16.04 25.74 -3.38
CA ARG A 449 15.99 26.55 -2.15
C ARG A 449 14.60 26.63 -1.55
N ALA A 450 13.56 26.76 -2.37
CA ALA A 450 12.17 26.79 -1.91
C ALA A 450 11.79 25.46 -1.24
N VAL A 451 12.13 24.33 -1.88
CA VAL A 451 11.98 22.98 -1.30
C VAL A 451 12.78 22.88 0.00
N ASP A 452 14.06 23.22 0.00
CA ASP A 452 14.91 23.13 1.21
C ASP A 452 14.41 24.00 2.37
N ARG A 453 13.82 25.17 2.11
CA ARG A 453 13.24 26.00 3.17
C ARG A 453 11.93 25.43 3.70
N ALA A 454 11.06 24.90 2.85
CA ALA A 454 9.85 24.20 3.29
C ALA A 454 10.24 23.00 4.19
N LEU A 455 11.26 22.23 3.80
CA LEU A 455 11.80 21.11 4.58
C LEU A 455 12.37 21.50 5.96
N ARG A 456 12.89 22.71 6.10
CA ARG A 456 13.38 23.24 7.40
C ARG A 456 12.25 23.74 8.30
N GLY A 457 11.05 23.93 7.76
CA GLY A 457 9.88 24.41 8.48
C GLY A 457 9.28 23.33 9.38
N LYS A 458 9.33 23.50 10.70
CA LYS A 458 8.75 22.54 11.67
C LYS A 458 7.21 22.49 11.70
N THR A 459 6.53 23.39 11.00
CA THR A 459 5.07 23.60 11.12
C THR A 459 4.35 23.78 9.78
N GLY A 460 4.98 23.46 8.64
CA GLY A 460 4.35 23.47 7.31
C GLY A 460 3.99 24.84 6.73
N GLN A 461 4.55 25.93 7.26
CA GLN A 461 4.13 27.30 6.92
C GLN A 461 4.34 27.71 5.45
N LEU A 462 5.23 27.04 4.74
CA LEU A 462 5.55 27.34 3.35
C LEU A 462 5.03 26.26 2.39
N ASP A 463 4.24 25.30 2.87
CA ASP A 463 3.85 24.14 2.10
C ASP A 463 2.91 24.51 0.95
N ILE A 464 1.85 25.25 1.26
CA ILE A 464 0.90 25.77 0.26
C ILE A 464 1.59 26.76 -0.68
N PHE A 465 2.48 27.60 -0.15
CA PHE A 465 3.30 28.51 -0.97
C PHE A 465 4.19 27.73 -1.95
N LEU A 466 4.81 26.63 -1.52
CA LEU A 466 5.67 25.80 -2.34
C LEU A 466 4.87 25.12 -3.47
N LEU A 467 3.68 24.60 -3.16
CA LEU A 467 2.75 24.02 -4.14
C LEU A 467 2.45 25.03 -5.26
N PHE A 468 2.02 26.23 -4.88
CA PHE A 468 1.72 27.30 -5.85
C PHE A 468 2.95 27.75 -6.64
N LEU A 469 4.12 27.87 -5.98
CA LEU A 469 5.34 28.28 -6.66
C LEU A 469 5.73 27.26 -7.74
N LEU A 470 5.65 25.97 -7.44
CA LEU A 470 5.96 24.90 -8.39
C LEU A 470 4.93 24.83 -9.52
N GLY A 471 3.63 24.89 -9.21
CA GLY A 471 2.57 24.89 -10.21
C GLY A 471 2.60 26.10 -11.16
N ILE A 472 2.95 27.31 -10.66
CA ILE A 472 3.07 28.53 -11.47
C ILE A 472 4.31 28.49 -12.35
N SER A 473 5.45 28.04 -11.82
CA SER A 473 6.75 28.18 -12.49
C SER A 473 7.14 26.97 -13.34
N ALA A 474 6.65 25.77 -13.04
CA ALA A 474 6.98 24.53 -13.74
C ALA A 474 5.77 23.63 -14.05
N GLY A 475 4.56 24.00 -13.60
CA GLY A 475 3.30 23.30 -13.87
C GLY A 475 2.46 23.91 -15.00
N PRO A 476 1.26 23.37 -15.25
CA PRO A 476 0.36 23.78 -16.35
C PRO A 476 -0.02 25.27 -16.33
N SER A 477 -0.18 25.85 -15.12
CA SER A 477 -0.54 27.25 -14.90
C SER A 477 0.46 28.24 -15.49
N ASN A 478 1.71 27.83 -15.71
CA ASN A 478 2.73 28.66 -16.36
C ASN A 478 2.24 29.17 -17.73
N LYS A 479 1.70 28.26 -18.56
CA LYS A 479 1.21 28.60 -19.90
C LYS A 479 0.12 29.67 -19.84
N LEU A 480 -0.83 29.51 -18.92
CA LEU A 480 -1.95 30.44 -18.73
C LEU A 480 -1.48 31.84 -18.25
N LEU A 481 -0.51 31.88 -17.32
CA LEU A 481 -0.02 33.12 -16.72
C LEU A 481 1.01 33.84 -17.60
N SER A 482 1.74 33.13 -18.45
CA SER A 482 2.74 33.70 -19.38
C SER A 482 2.17 34.71 -20.37
N CYS A 483 0.87 34.60 -20.67
CA CYS A 483 0.14 35.56 -21.49
C CYS A 483 -0.04 36.94 -20.82
N PHE A 484 0.06 37.02 -19.50
CA PHE A 484 -0.21 38.24 -18.72
C PHE A 484 1.01 38.76 -17.96
N PHE A 485 1.91 37.88 -17.53
CA PHE A 485 3.09 38.22 -16.74
C PHE A 485 4.37 37.72 -17.42
N GLN A 486 5.26 38.65 -17.74
CA GLN A 486 6.60 38.36 -18.29
C GLN A 486 7.44 37.59 -17.25
N ASN A 487 8.33 36.69 -17.70
CA ASN A 487 9.24 35.88 -16.88
C ASN A 487 8.61 34.79 -15.98
N THR A 488 7.32 34.47 -16.13
CA THR A 488 6.72 33.30 -15.45
C THR A 488 7.32 31.96 -15.92
N SER A 489 7.81 31.90 -17.17
CA SER A 489 8.60 30.77 -17.68
C SER A 489 10.06 30.91 -17.29
N LEU A 490 10.45 30.28 -16.19
CA LEU A 490 11.85 29.94 -16.01
C LEU A 490 12.18 28.86 -17.04
N ASN A 491 13.30 28.98 -17.78
CA ASN A 491 13.82 27.91 -18.65
C ASN A 491 14.33 26.73 -17.81
N VAL A 492 13.46 26.18 -16.96
CA VAL A 492 13.72 25.08 -16.04
C VAL A 492 13.05 23.86 -16.64
N ARG A 493 13.86 22.83 -16.89
CA ARG A 493 13.36 21.51 -17.27
C ARG A 493 12.59 20.92 -16.09
N LYS A 494 11.32 20.61 -16.30
CA LYS A 494 10.42 19.98 -15.32
C LYS A 494 11.07 18.73 -14.70
N GLU A 495 11.83 17.98 -15.49
CA GLU A 495 12.54 16.76 -15.09
C GLU A 495 13.57 17.00 -13.98
N ASP A 496 14.26 18.15 -14.00
CA ASP A 496 15.31 18.47 -13.03
C ASP A 496 14.71 18.79 -11.64
N VAL A 497 13.55 19.46 -11.61
CA VAL A 497 12.80 19.77 -10.38
C VAL A 497 12.20 18.48 -9.79
N VAL A 498 11.61 17.64 -10.63
CA VAL A 498 11.07 16.32 -10.25
C VAL A 498 12.16 15.44 -9.65
N LYS A 499 13.32 15.35 -10.30
CA LYS A 499 14.45 14.56 -9.80
C LYS A 499 14.90 15.02 -8.41
N ASN A 500 14.91 16.33 -8.15
CA ASN A 500 15.24 16.88 -6.84
C ASN A 500 14.19 16.47 -5.78
N ILE A 501 12.90 16.66 -6.07
CA ILE A 501 11.81 16.27 -5.15
C ILE A 501 11.86 14.76 -4.84
N LEU A 502 12.02 13.91 -5.87
CA LEU A 502 12.14 12.46 -5.70
C LEU A 502 13.37 12.06 -4.87
N GLN A 503 14.51 12.75 -5.03
CA GLN A 503 15.68 12.53 -4.18
C GLN A 503 15.40 12.88 -2.71
N LYS A 504 14.64 13.95 -2.44
CA LYS A 504 14.25 14.35 -1.09
C LYS A 504 13.26 13.36 -0.46
N ILE A 505 12.33 12.79 -1.24
CA ILE A 505 11.43 11.72 -0.77
C ILE A 505 12.21 10.44 -0.44
N LYS A 506 13.16 10.03 -1.31
CA LYS A 506 14.04 8.86 -1.07
C LYS A 506 14.90 8.99 0.18
N ALA A 507 15.18 10.21 0.64
CA ALA A 507 15.91 10.46 1.88
C ALA A 507 15.09 10.20 3.16
N LYS A 508 13.86 9.67 3.04
CA LYS A 508 12.94 9.32 4.15
C LYS A 508 12.70 10.49 5.13
N PRO A 509 12.17 11.63 4.67
CA PRO A 509 11.82 12.73 5.56
C PRO A 509 10.62 12.35 6.45
N LEU A 510 10.26 13.21 7.40
CA LEU A 510 9.05 13.02 8.22
C LEU A 510 7.82 12.82 7.33
N PHE A 511 6.84 12.06 7.82
CA PHE A 511 5.59 11.75 7.12
C PHE A 511 4.95 12.99 6.49
N GLU A 512 4.86 14.07 7.27
CA GLU A 512 4.18 15.31 6.89
C GLU A 512 4.86 16.05 5.73
N ILE A 513 6.19 15.91 5.66
CA ILE A 513 7.01 16.45 4.58
C ILE A 513 6.85 15.61 3.31
N SER A 514 6.78 14.29 3.45
CA SER A 514 6.62 13.36 2.32
C SER A 514 5.31 13.61 1.59
N VAL A 515 4.22 13.82 2.33
CA VAL A 515 2.89 14.17 1.78
C VAL A 515 2.95 15.49 1.00
N ASN A 516 3.53 16.54 1.57
CA ASN A 516 3.64 17.83 0.90
C ASN A 516 4.47 17.74 -0.40
N LEU A 517 5.59 16.99 -0.37
CA LEU A 517 6.40 16.75 -1.55
C LEU A 517 5.68 15.91 -2.62
N SER A 518 4.80 14.99 -2.23
CA SER A 518 3.94 14.24 -3.17
C SER A 518 2.93 15.15 -3.86
N HIS A 519 2.25 16.03 -3.12
CA HIS A 519 1.38 17.04 -3.72
C HIS A 519 2.14 18.01 -4.64
N CYS A 520 3.41 18.30 -4.35
CA CYS A 520 4.27 19.08 -5.24
C CYS A 520 4.51 18.38 -6.59
N LEU A 521 4.51 17.04 -6.65
CA LEU A 521 4.62 16.29 -7.91
C LEU A 521 3.30 16.32 -8.70
N GLU A 522 2.16 16.28 -8.01
CA GLU A 522 0.82 16.44 -8.63
C GLU A 522 0.67 17.82 -9.30
N GLU A 523 1.11 18.90 -8.63
CA GLU A 523 1.08 20.26 -9.18
C GLU A 523 1.95 20.45 -10.43
N LEU A 524 2.99 19.62 -10.58
CA LEU A 524 3.84 19.64 -11.75
C LEU A 524 3.24 18.87 -12.93
N ASP A 525 2.03 18.29 -12.82
CA ASP A 525 1.45 17.40 -13.83
C ASP A 525 2.39 16.23 -14.16
N VAL A 526 3.03 15.70 -13.12
CA VAL A 526 3.88 14.52 -13.19
C VAL A 526 3.07 13.41 -12.59
N ALA A 527 2.43 12.60 -13.44
CA ALA A 527 2.20 11.23 -13.05
C ALA A 527 3.57 10.69 -12.62
N LEU A 528 3.74 10.36 -11.33
CA LEU A 528 4.87 9.55 -10.89
C LEU A 528 5.02 8.45 -11.94
N PRO A 529 6.21 8.22 -12.52
CA PRO A 529 6.35 7.20 -13.54
C PRO A 529 5.99 5.86 -12.88
N VAL A 530 4.73 5.46 -13.04
CA VAL A 530 4.37 4.08 -13.23
C VAL A 530 5.26 3.67 -14.38
N VAL A 531 6.18 2.76 -14.10
CA VAL A 531 7.02 2.13 -15.10
C VAL A 531 6.08 1.60 -16.18
N HIS A 532 5.91 2.37 -17.25
CA HIS A 532 5.27 1.92 -18.47
C HIS A 532 6.27 1.00 -19.17
N ASN A 533 6.36 -0.23 -18.69
CA ASN A 533 6.81 -1.34 -19.49
C ASN A 533 5.58 -2.20 -19.79
N GLN A 534 5.40 -2.50 -21.08
CA GLN A 534 4.30 -3.32 -21.57
C GLN A 534 4.27 -4.67 -20.82
N GLY A 535 3.15 -4.96 -20.16
CA GLY A 535 2.86 -6.26 -19.54
C GLY A 535 2.74 -6.21 -18.02
N ARG A 536 1.50 -6.39 -17.52
CA ARG A 536 1.12 -6.68 -16.13
C ARG A 536 1.72 -5.73 -15.07
N VAL A 537 0.86 -4.86 -14.54
CA VAL A 537 1.16 -4.04 -13.35
C VAL A 537 1.37 -4.96 -12.14
N GLU A 538 2.62 -5.14 -11.72
CA GLU A 538 3.00 -5.69 -10.41
C GLU A 538 3.38 -4.51 -9.50
N PHE A 539 2.73 -4.40 -8.34
CA PHE A 539 3.19 -3.53 -7.26
C PHE A 539 3.94 -4.45 -6.31
N GLU A 540 5.26 -4.36 -6.27
CA GLU A 540 6.05 -4.88 -5.16
C GLU A 540 6.15 -3.78 -4.11
N ILE A 541 5.41 -3.93 -3.01
CA ILE A 541 5.61 -3.16 -1.79
C ILE A 541 6.55 -4.01 -0.94
N HIS A 542 7.77 -3.53 -0.71
CA HIS A 542 8.69 -4.16 0.23
C HIS A 542 8.18 -3.99 1.67
N GLU A 543 8.32 -5.05 2.47
CA GLU A 543 7.97 -5.15 3.89
C GLU A 543 8.38 -3.86 4.66
N ASP A 544 7.43 -3.30 5.42
CA ASP A 544 7.50 -2.11 6.29
C ASP A 544 7.11 -0.72 5.70
N VAL A 545 6.24 -0.64 4.68
CA VAL A 545 5.67 0.66 4.23
C VAL A 545 4.17 0.74 4.53
N HIS A 546 3.78 1.52 5.54
CA HIS A 546 2.38 1.91 5.76
C HIS A 546 1.91 2.81 4.59
N VAL A 547 1.04 2.27 3.73
CA VAL A 547 0.36 3.01 2.67
C VAL A 547 -0.58 4.04 3.29
N THR A 548 -0.40 5.30 2.94
CA THR A 548 -1.13 6.45 3.50
C THR A 548 -2.54 6.57 2.90
N PRO A 549 -3.52 7.19 3.60
CA PRO A 549 -4.87 7.40 3.06
C PRO A 549 -4.93 8.18 1.74
N SER A 550 -3.97 9.06 1.48
CA SER A 550 -3.84 9.81 0.23
C SER A 550 -3.30 8.93 -0.90
N GLU A 551 -2.31 8.08 -0.62
CA GLU A 551 -1.86 7.03 -1.56
C GLU A 551 -2.99 6.06 -1.90
N TRP A 552 -3.79 5.64 -0.91
CA TRP A 552 -4.99 4.82 -1.17
C TRP A 552 -6.01 5.53 -2.05
N SER A 553 -6.24 6.82 -1.84
CA SER A 553 -7.18 7.60 -2.66
C SER A 553 -6.65 7.83 -4.08
N HIS A 554 -5.33 7.97 -4.24
CA HIS A 554 -4.68 8.07 -5.54
C HIS A 554 -4.71 6.74 -6.29
N ILE A 555 -4.42 5.63 -5.62
CA ILE A 555 -4.56 4.26 -6.15
C ILE A 555 -6.01 4.03 -6.59
N ALA A 556 -6.99 4.42 -5.75
CA ALA A 556 -8.40 4.31 -6.09
C ALA A 556 -8.74 5.09 -7.37
N THR A 557 -8.35 6.36 -7.43
CA THR A 557 -8.68 7.24 -8.55
C THR A 557 -8.03 6.76 -9.84
N THR A 558 -6.75 6.37 -9.78
CA THR A 558 -6.00 5.83 -10.93
C THR A 558 -6.61 4.53 -11.46
N LEU A 559 -7.01 3.62 -10.57
CA LEU A 559 -7.65 2.37 -10.98
C LEU A 559 -9.07 2.60 -11.50
N LEU A 560 -9.81 3.58 -10.96
CA LEU A 560 -11.15 3.97 -11.43
C LEU A 560 -11.13 4.73 -12.77
N THR A 561 -10.05 5.45 -13.10
CA THR A 561 -9.89 6.18 -14.37
C THR A 561 -9.23 5.35 -15.47
N SER A 562 -8.73 4.15 -15.16
CA SER A 562 -8.17 3.26 -16.17
C SER A 562 -9.27 2.75 -17.11
N GLU A 563 -9.04 2.84 -18.42
CA GLU A 563 -9.97 2.34 -19.45
C GLU A 563 -9.99 0.79 -19.55
N ASP A 564 -9.31 0.09 -18.65
CA ASP A 564 -9.12 -1.36 -18.72
C ASP A 564 -10.36 -2.13 -18.21
N SER A 565 -11.14 -2.66 -19.15
CA SER A 565 -12.27 -3.56 -18.89
C SER A 565 -11.92 -4.90 -18.21
N SER A 566 -10.63 -5.20 -18.02
CA SER A 566 -10.11 -6.42 -17.40
C SER A 566 -9.46 -6.20 -16.03
N LEU A 567 -9.80 -5.08 -15.37
CA LEU A 567 -9.23 -4.69 -14.08
C LEU A 567 -9.21 -5.85 -13.07
N THR A 568 -7.99 -6.25 -12.69
CA THR A 568 -7.72 -7.28 -11.69
C THR A 568 -7.33 -6.60 -10.40
N PHE A 569 -8.15 -6.77 -9.36
CA PHE A 569 -7.83 -6.31 -8.03
C PHE A 569 -7.19 -7.42 -7.22
N ASP A 570 -5.95 -7.20 -6.84
CA ASP A 570 -5.13 -8.17 -6.14
C ASP A 570 -4.82 -7.71 -4.72
N VAL A 571 -5.55 -8.26 -3.75
CA VAL A 571 -5.39 -7.94 -2.33
C VAL A 571 -4.03 -8.41 -1.80
N ARG A 572 -3.36 -9.35 -2.49
CA ARG A 572 -2.05 -9.89 -2.09
C ARG A 572 -0.94 -8.84 -2.12
N LYS A 573 -1.14 -7.73 -2.83
CA LYS A 573 -0.16 -6.65 -3.00
C LYS A 573 -0.12 -5.68 -1.82
N TYR A 574 -0.94 -5.90 -0.79
CA TYR A 574 -1.12 -4.96 0.29
C TYR A 574 -0.97 -5.65 1.65
N ASP A 575 -0.12 -5.09 2.51
CA ASP A 575 0.16 -5.62 3.85
C ASP A 575 -1.06 -5.51 4.78
N ASN A 576 -1.86 -4.43 4.65
CA ASN A 576 -3.10 -4.25 5.41
C ASN A 576 -4.34 -4.52 4.53
N THR A 577 -4.74 -5.79 4.45
CA THR A 577 -5.81 -6.27 3.55
C THR A 577 -7.17 -5.65 3.84
N ASP A 578 -7.52 -5.46 5.12
CA ASP A 578 -8.79 -4.86 5.53
C ASP A 578 -8.89 -3.39 5.16
N GLU A 579 -7.80 -2.64 5.37
CA GLU A 579 -7.74 -1.23 4.98
C GLU A 579 -7.77 -1.09 3.46
N ALA A 580 -7.05 -1.94 2.73
CA ALA A 580 -7.07 -1.98 1.27
C ALA A 580 -8.50 -2.22 0.74
N ILE A 581 -9.20 -3.23 1.26
CA ILE A 581 -10.57 -3.57 0.85
C ILE A 581 -11.56 -2.46 1.20
N MET A 582 -11.41 -1.86 2.39
CA MET A 582 -12.26 -0.77 2.82
C MET A 582 -12.07 0.49 1.95
N ARG A 583 -10.82 0.87 1.69
CA ARG A 583 -10.48 2.11 0.97
C ARG A 583 -10.65 1.97 -0.53
N LEU A 584 -10.43 0.78 -1.09
CA LEU A 584 -10.55 0.50 -2.54
C LEU A 584 -11.85 -0.22 -2.91
N LEU A 585 -12.86 -0.23 -2.03
CA LEU A 585 -14.18 -0.81 -2.30
C LEU A 585 -14.82 -0.33 -3.62
N PRO A 586 -14.72 0.95 -4.03
CA PRO A 586 -15.20 1.40 -5.33
C PRO A 586 -14.50 0.72 -6.50
N VAL A 587 -13.18 0.50 -6.39
CA VAL A 587 -12.37 -0.23 -7.38
C VAL A 587 -12.80 -1.69 -7.44
N ILE A 588 -12.99 -2.34 -6.28
CA ILE A 588 -13.44 -3.74 -6.19
C ILE A 588 -14.79 -3.92 -6.90
N LYS A 589 -15.72 -2.96 -6.77
CA LYS A 589 -17.02 -3.01 -7.45
C LYS A 589 -16.89 -3.07 -8.97
N ILE A 590 -15.95 -2.35 -9.56
CA ILE A 590 -15.74 -2.31 -11.01
C ILE A 590 -14.72 -3.36 -11.50
N SER A 591 -14.03 -4.03 -10.59
CA SER A 591 -13.03 -5.04 -10.92
C SER A 591 -13.68 -6.31 -11.46
N ARG A 592 -13.05 -6.91 -12.48
CA ARG A 592 -13.49 -8.17 -13.08
C ARG A 592 -12.95 -9.38 -12.33
N VAL A 593 -11.70 -9.31 -11.89
CA VAL A 593 -11.01 -10.39 -11.18
C VAL A 593 -10.63 -9.91 -9.79
N LEU A 594 -10.95 -10.70 -8.76
CA LEU A 594 -10.63 -10.42 -7.37
C LEU A 594 -9.75 -11.55 -6.81
N ARG A 595 -8.52 -11.22 -6.40
CA ARG A 595 -7.60 -12.17 -5.74
C ARG A 595 -7.50 -11.83 -4.26
N LEU A 596 -7.77 -12.80 -3.41
CA LEU A 596 -7.91 -12.66 -1.96
C LEU A 596 -6.86 -13.49 -1.22
N ASN A 597 -6.29 -12.91 -0.16
CA ASN A 597 -5.39 -13.57 0.79
C ASN A 597 -6.00 -13.57 2.20
N GLU A 598 -5.20 -13.61 3.28
CA GLU A 598 -5.63 -13.44 4.69
C GLU A 598 -6.53 -12.20 4.86
N VAL A 599 -7.85 -12.41 4.75
CA VAL A 599 -8.89 -11.39 4.91
C VAL A 599 -9.72 -11.69 6.16
N THR A 600 -10.09 -10.65 6.91
CA THR A 600 -10.88 -10.83 8.12
C THR A 600 -12.37 -10.98 7.83
N ASN A 601 -13.17 -11.26 8.86
CA ASN A 601 -14.64 -11.26 8.77
C ASN A 601 -15.20 -9.92 8.26
N LEU A 602 -14.55 -8.80 8.57
CA LEU A 602 -14.99 -7.47 8.12
C LEU A 602 -14.85 -7.35 6.60
N SER A 603 -13.69 -7.75 6.07
CA SER A 603 -13.43 -7.81 4.63
C SER A 603 -14.40 -8.73 3.89
N TRP A 604 -14.69 -9.91 4.44
CA TRP A 604 -15.70 -10.82 3.86
C TRP A 604 -17.10 -10.21 3.83
N ALA A 605 -17.49 -9.46 4.86
CA ALA A 605 -18.78 -8.77 4.88
C ALA A 605 -18.87 -7.68 3.79
N MET A 606 -17.78 -6.95 3.55
CA MET A 606 -17.69 -5.93 2.49
C MET A 606 -17.74 -6.55 1.08
N ILE A 607 -17.01 -7.65 0.86
CA ILE A 607 -17.05 -8.39 -0.40
C ILE A 607 -18.46 -8.95 -0.65
N ALA A 608 -19.07 -9.56 0.36
CA ALA A 608 -20.44 -10.06 0.26
C ALA A 608 -21.44 -8.95 -0.06
N SER A 609 -21.26 -7.76 0.52
CA SER A 609 -22.06 -6.56 0.19
C SER A 609 -21.86 -6.13 -1.27
N THR A 610 -20.62 -6.19 -1.75
CA THR A 610 -20.28 -5.84 -3.14
C THR A 610 -20.93 -6.79 -4.13
N LEU A 611 -20.89 -8.11 -3.90
CA LEU A 611 -21.55 -9.11 -4.76
C LEU A 611 -23.07 -8.96 -4.81
N ARG A 612 -23.70 -8.41 -3.75
CA ARG A 612 -25.14 -8.10 -3.74
C ARG A 612 -25.48 -6.83 -4.53
N SER A 613 -24.50 -5.97 -4.81
CA SER A 613 -24.72 -4.71 -5.52
C SER A 613 -25.01 -4.96 -7.00
N PRO A 614 -26.06 -4.36 -7.60
CA PRO A 614 -26.34 -4.54 -9.03
C PRO A 614 -25.23 -3.98 -9.95
N ALA A 615 -24.40 -3.07 -9.42
CA ALA A 615 -23.30 -2.43 -10.13
C ALA A 615 -21.99 -3.25 -10.12
N ASN A 616 -21.96 -4.46 -9.54
CA ASN A 616 -20.72 -5.25 -9.48
C ASN A 616 -20.32 -5.82 -10.86
N CYS A 617 -19.03 -5.75 -11.17
CA CYS A 617 -18.42 -6.26 -12.40
C CYS A 617 -17.62 -7.55 -12.19
N ILE A 618 -17.59 -8.07 -10.96
CA ILE A 618 -16.80 -9.24 -10.59
C ILE A 618 -17.28 -10.47 -11.37
N ARG A 619 -16.33 -11.18 -11.99
CA ARG A 619 -16.52 -12.44 -12.72
C ARG A 619 -15.64 -13.56 -12.17
N GLU A 620 -14.50 -13.24 -11.58
CA GLU A 620 -13.57 -14.22 -11.06
C GLU A 620 -13.17 -13.88 -9.62
N ILE A 621 -13.23 -14.88 -8.75
CA ILE A 621 -12.74 -14.80 -7.37
C ILE A 621 -11.73 -15.93 -7.15
N ASP A 622 -10.51 -15.55 -6.79
CA ASP A 622 -9.42 -16.48 -6.45
C ASP A 622 -9.00 -16.27 -4.99
N ILE A 623 -8.99 -17.34 -4.20
CA ILE A 623 -8.70 -17.31 -2.76
C ILE A 623 -7.49 -18.20 -2.47
N GLU A 624 -6.42 -17.64 -1.90
CA GLU A 624 -5.15 -18.37 -1.69
C GLU A 624 -4.97 -19.03 -0.31
N LYS A 625 -4.07 -20.01 -0.26
CA LYS A 625 -3.80 -20.98 0.83
C LYS A 625 -3.47 -20.36 2.20
N LYS A 626 -3.00 -19.11 2.29
CA LYS A 626 -2.65 -18.49 3.58
C LYS A 626 -3.88 -17.98 4.36
N ALA A 627 -5.04 -17.83 3.71
CA ALA A 627 -6.26 -17.31 4.34
C ALA A 627 -6.91 -18.21 5.43
N LEU A 628 -6.30 -19.34 5.79
CA LEU A 628 -6.91 -20.43 6.56
C LEU A 628 -7.38 -20.10 7.98
N HIS A 629 -6.86 -19.04 8.63
CA HIS A 629 -7.25 -18.72 10.02
C HIS A 629 -8.57 -17.92 10.13
N TYR A 630 -9.08 -17.33 9.04
CA TYR A 630 -10.21 -16.38 9.09
C TYR A 630 -11.25 -16.51 7.97
N ILE A 631 -11.17 -17.55 7.12
CA ILE A 631 -12.18 -17.75 6.06
C ILE A 631 -13.55 -18.01 6.68
N ASN A 632 -14.51 -17.13 6.36
CA ASN A 632 -15.91 -17.33 6.68
C ASN A 632 -16.71 -17.52 5.39
N LEU A 633 -16.68 -18.75 4.85
CA LEU A 633 -17.42 -19.11 3.62
C LEU A 633 -18.93 -18.86 3.72
N ASN A 634 -19.48 -18.74 4.94
CA ASN A 634 -20.87 -18.32 5.14
C ASN A 634 -21.12 -16.89 4.62
N LEU A 635 -20.19 -15.95 4.84
CA LEU A 635 -20.36 -14.57 4.37
C LEU A 635 -20.27 -14.50 2.84
N LEU A 636 -19.35 -15.25 2.23
CA LEU A 636 -19.28 -15.36 0.77
C LEU A 636 -20.57 -15.97 0.19
N SER A 637 -21.10 -17.03 0.82
CA SER A 637 -22.40 -17.63 0.47
C SER A 637 -23.53 -16.60 0.43
N VAL A 638 -23.57 -15.69 1.41
CA VAL A 638 -24.57 -14.60 1.47
C VAL A 638 -24.47 -13.64 0.28
N GLY A 639 -23.28 -13.43 -0.27
CA GLY A 639 -23.09 -12.69 -1.53
C GLY A 639 -23.51 -13.50 -2.76
N MET A 640 -23.06 -14.76 -2.84
CA MET A 640 -23.27 -15.65 -3.99
C MET A 640 -24.75 -15.97 -4.25
N ARG A 641 -25.57 -16.09 -3.20
CA ARG A 641 -27.02 -16.33 -3.33
C ARG A 641 -27.81 -15.15 -3.92
N SER A 642 -27.18 -13.99 -4.09
CA SER A 642 -27.84 -12.82 -4.66
C SER A 642 -28.08 -13.00 -6.15
N PRO A 643 -29.25 -12.59 -6.69
CA PRO A 643 -29.47 -12.58 -8.13
C PRO A 643 -28.54 -11.60 -8.87
N ASN A 644 -27.93 -10.65 -8.15
CA ASN A 644 -26.97 -9.71 -8.71
C ASN A 644 -25.55 -10.27 -8.82
N CYS A 645 -25.28 -11.45 -8.21
CA CYS A 645 -23.98 -12.09 -8.29
C CYS A 645 -23.78 -12.65 -9.70
N LYS A 646 -22.68 -12.26 -10.35
CA LYS A 646 -22.32 -12.63 -11.73
C LYS A 646 -21.00 -13.39 -11.81
N VAL A 647 -20.56 -14.01 -10.70
CA VAL A 647 -19.29 -14.73 -10.63
C VAL A 647 -19.35 -15.97 -11.54
N GLU A 648 -18.40 -16.04 -12.46
CA GLU A 648 -18.20 -17.12 -13.43
C GLU A 648 -17.14 -18.12 -12.96
N ILE A 649 -16.11 -17.66 -12.25
CA ILE A 649 -14.99 -18.50 -11.78
C ILE A 649 -14.80 -18.30 -10.28
N LEU A 650 -14.85 -19.40 -9.53
CA LEU A 650 -14.56 -19.41 -8.09
C LEU A 650 -13.49 -20.45 -7.75
N ARG A 651 -12.38 -20.00 -7.16
CA ARG A 651 -11.31 -20.87 -6.66
C ARG A 651 -11.15 -20.69 -5.16
N THR A 652 -11.24 -21.79 -4.42
CA THR A 652 -11.09 -21.81 -2.97
C THR A 652 -9.68 -22.23 -2.56
N PRO A 653 -9.21 -21.83 -1.37
CA PRO A 653 -7.85 -22.08 -0.94
C PRO A 653 -7.65 -23.54 -0.53
N TYR A 654 -6.42 -24.03 -0.62
CA TYR A 654 -6.03 -25.36 -0.19
C TYR A 654 -6.26 -25.49 1.34
N ASN A 655 -7.07 -26.47 1.78
CA ASN A 655 -7.25 -26.90 3.19
C ASN A 655 -8.30 -26.16 4.06
N PHE A 656 -9.39 -25.62 3.50
CA PHE A 656 -10.50 -25.11 4.33
C PHE A 656 -11.22 -26.26 5.08
N TYR A 657 -11.86 -25.99 6.23
CA TYR A 657 -12.52 -27.05 7.00
C TYR A 657 -13.72 -27.63 6.24
N PRO A 658 -13.92 -28.97 6.21
CA PRO A 658 -15.02 -29.61 5.47
C PRO A 658 -16.43 -29.07 5.77
N LYS A 659 -16.65 -28.57 6.99
CA LYS A 659 -17.93 -28.01 7.44
C LYS A 659 -18.29 -26.69 6.76
N ASP A 660 -17.31 -25.99 6.18
CA ASP A 660 -17.49 -24.66 5.61
C ASP A 660 -17.87 -24.70 4.10
N ALA A 661 -17.68 -25.84 3.42
CA ALA A 661 -18.08 -25.98 2.01
C ALA A 661 -19.59 -26.01 1.79
N ASP A 662 -20.34 -26.63 2.71
CA ASP A 662 -21.79 -26.81 2.56
C ASP A 662 -22.55 -25.46 2.52
N PRO A 663 -22.28 -24.50 3.41
CA PRO A 663 -22.86 -23.16 3.32
C PRO A 663 -22.56 -22.44 2.00
N LEU A 664 -21.34 -22.57 1.46
CA LEU A 664 -20.98 -21.96 0.18
C LEU A 664 -21.78 -22.57 -0.97
N LEU A 665 -21.81 -23.90 -1.05
CA LEU A 665 -22.49 -24.63 -2.11
C LEU A 665 -24.01 -24.47 -2.05
N SER A 666 -24.59 -24.48 -0.86
CA SER A 666 -26.02 -24.16 -0.69
C SER A 666 -26.35 -22.73 -1.12
N GLY A 667 -25.45 -21.77 -0.92
CA GLY A 667 -25.58 -20.41 -1.46
C GLY A 667 -25.54 -20.35 -2.98
N ILE A 668 -24.61 -21.08 -3.61
CA ILE A 668 -24.50 -21.19 -5.08
C ILE A 668 -25.74 -21.86 -5.67
N LEU A 669 -26.30 -22.87 -5.02
CA LEU A 669 -27.51 -23.56 -5.48
C LEU A 669 -28.71 -22.61 -5.64
N LEU A 670 -28.78 -21.54 -4.84
CA LEU A 670 -29.83 -20.53 -4.94
C LEU A 670 -29.64 -19.58 -6.15
N ASN A 671 -28.44 -19.50 -6.72
CA ASN A 671 -28.16 -18.77 -7.96
C ASN A 671 -27.06 -19.44 -8.81
N PRO A 672 -27.37 -20.55 -9.50
CA PRO A 672 -26.36 -21.36 -10.22
C PRO A 672 -26.07 -20.85 -11.65
N THR A 673 -26.69 -19.75 -12.08
CA THR A 673 -26.82 -19.37 -13.50
C THR A 673 -25.52 -18.88 -14.15
N HIS A 674 -24.63 -18.26 -13.39
CA HIS A 674 -23.43 -17.62 -13.94
C HIS A 674 -22.16 -18.46 -13.82
N LEU A 675 -22.10 -19.40 -12.88
CA LEU A 675 -20.88 -20.12 -12.53
C LEU A 675 -20.47 -21.11 -13.64
N ARG A 676 -19.24 -20.96 -14.15
CA ARG A 676 -18.62 -21.77 -15.21
C ARG A 676 -17.48 -22.64 -14.68
N GLU A 677 -16.70 -22.15 -13.74
CA GLU A 677 -15.58 -22.86 -13.11
C GLU A 677 -15.68 -22.84 -11.59
N LEU A 678 -15.58 -24.02 -10.98
CA LEU A 678 -15.56 -24.20 -9.54
C LEU A 678 -14.38 -25.09 -9.13
N LYS A 679 -13.46 -24.53 -8.36
CA LYS A 679 -12.29 -25.23 -7.82
C LYS A 679 -12.36 -25.31 -6.30
N LEU A 680 -12.61 -26.50 -5.78
CA LEU A 680 -12.72 -26.85 -4.36
C LEU A 680 -11.52 -27.70 -3.93
N LEU A 681 -10.46 -27.04 -3.47
CA LEU A 681 -9.25 -27.70 -2.99
C LEU A 681 -9.31 -27.90 -1.47
N ASN A 682 -9.56 -29.13 -1.02
CA ASN A 682 -9.63 -29.47 0.40
C ASN A 682 -8.80 -30.72 0.72
N SER A 683 -7.76 -30.58 1.55
CA SER A 683 -6.98 -31.73 2.05
C SER A 683 -7.78 -32.71 2.92
N PHE A 684 -8.86 -32.26 3.54
CA PHE A 684 -9.67 -33.05 4.47
C PHE A 684 -10.87 -33.73 3.80
N GLY A 685 -11.12 -33.42 2.52
CA GLY A 685 -12.25 -33.93 1.74
C GLY A 685 -13.58 -33.23 2.00
N LEU A 686 -14.47 -33.27 0.99
CA LEU A 686 -15.84 -32.78 1.11
C LEU A 686 -16.70 -33.77 1.91
N GLY A 687 -17.42 -33.26 2.90
CA GLY A 687 -18.42 -34.03 3.65
C GLY A 687 -19.72 -34.21 2.86
N ASP A 688 -20.53 -35.19 3.25
CA ASP A 688 -21.72 -35.63 2.50
C ASP A 688 -22.71 -34.52 2.13
N ARG A 689 -22.97 -33.58 3.05
CA ARG A 689 -23.87 -32.46 2.78
C ARG A 689 -23.35 -31.52 1.69
N ALA A 690 -22.06 -31.21 1.72
CA ALA A 690 -21.43 -30.39 0.69
C ALA A 690 -21.53 -31.09 -0.68
N VAL A 691 -21.27 -32.40 -0.73
CA VAL A 691 -21.37 -33.18 -1.97
C VAL A 691 -22.82 -33.29 -2.47
N GLN A 692 -23.79 -33.35 -1.57
CA GLN A 692 -25.21 -33.29 -1.92
C GLN A 692 -25.59 -31.94 -2.54
N SER A 693 -25.15 -30.84 -1.93
CA SER A 693 -25.35 -29.48 -2.49
C SER A 693 -24.68 -29.33 -3.87
N LEU A 694 -23.44 -29.82 -4.03
CA LEU A 694 -22.75 -29.85 -5.33
C LEU A 694 -23.49 -30.68 -6.39
N SER A 695 -23.97 -31.85 -6.00
CA SER A 695 -24.76 -32.73 -6.87
C SER A 695 -26.04 -32.06 -7.33
N GLN A 696 -26.75 -31.36 -6.44
CA GLN A 696 -27.93 -30.57 -6.79
C GLN A 696 -27.60 -29.42 -7.76
N ILE A 697 -26.45 -28.75 -7.61
CA ILE A 697 -25.99 -27.73 -8.56
C ILE A 697 -25.77 -28.35 -9.94
N LEU A 698 -25.05 -29.48 -10.04
CA LEU A 698 -24.77 -30.16 -11.31
C LEU A 698 -26.02 -30.69 -12.02
N MET A 699 -27.06 -31.04 -11.26
CA MET A 699 -28.33 -31.53 -11.79
C MET A 699 -29.33 -30.40 -12.11
N ASN A 700 -29.03 -29.17 -11.72
CA ASN A 700 -29.91 -28.02 -11.97
C ASN A 700 -29.86 -27.64 -13.47
N PRO A 701 -31.00 -27.55 -14.18
CA PRO A 701 -31.02 -27.23 -15.61
C PRO A 701 -30.49 -25.82 -15.93
N ASP A 702 -30.57 -24.89 -14.99
CA ASP A 702 -30.08 -23.51 -15.15
C ASP A 702 -28.59 -23.39 -14.83
N CYS A 703 -27.95 -24.47 -14.36
CA CYS A 703 -26.53 -24.49 -14.08
C CYS A 703 -25.71 -24.61 -15.37
N HIS A 704 -24.71 -23.74 -15.52
CA HIS A 704 -23.81 -23.74 -16.67
C HIS A 704 -22.37 -24.10 -16.30
N LEU A 705 -22.18 -24.86 -15.23
CA LEU A 705 -20.86 -25.25 -14.76
C LEU A 705 -20.17 -26.17 -15.79
N GLU A 706 -19.05 -25.70 -16.32
CA GLU A 706 -18.24 -26.37 -17.36
C GLU A 706 -17.00 -27.03 -16.77
N LYS A 707 -16.44 -26.47 -15.70
CA LYS A 707 -15.19 -26.92 -15.08
C LYS A 707 -15.36 -27.15 -13.60
N LEU A 708 -14.97 -28.33 -13.14
CA LEU A 708 -15.08 -28.72 -11.74
C LEU A 708 -13.78 -29.38 -11.29
N CYS A 709 -13.13 -28.78 -10.30
CA CYS A 709 -11.99 -29.38 -9.61
C CYS A 709 -12.40 -29.68 -8.17
N VAL A 710 -12.30 -30.94 -7.76
CA VAL A 710 -12.67 -31.39 -6.42
C VAL A 710 -11.60 -32.29 -5.85
N GLN A 711 -11.18 -31.98 -4.63
CA GLN A 711 -10.21 -32.75 -3.88
C GLN A 711 -10.85 -33.42 -2.68
N GLY A 712 -10.68 -34.74 -2.57
CA GLY A 712 -11.08 -35.57 -1.44
C GLY A 712 -12.60 -35.73 -1.30
N MET A 713 -13.07 -36.97 -1.29
CA MET A 713 -14.42 -37.34 -0.83
C MET A 713 -14.27 -38.16 0.43
N GLU A 714 -15.01 -37.80 1.48
CA GLU A 714 -14.86 -38.44 2.80
C GLU A 714 -15.49 -39.84 2.84
N THR A 715 -16.59 -40.08 2.09
CA THR A 715 -17.40 -41.30 2.21
C THR A 715 -17.77 -41.97 0.87
N LEU A 716 -18.18 -43.23 0.95
CA LEU A 716 -18.80 -43.99 -0.16
C LEU A 716 -20.06 -43.32 -0.71
N GLU A 717 -20.94 -42.82 0.18
CA GLU A 717 -22.21 -42.21 -0.23
C GLU A 717 -21.98 -40.89 -0.98
N SER A 718 -20.99 -40.09 -0.56
CA SER A 718 -20.54 -38.91 -1.30
C SER A 718 -20.14 -39.26 -2.75
N CYS A 719 -19.34 -40.31 -2.94
CA CYS A 719 -18.95 -40.75 -4.28
C CYS A 719 -20.15 -41.19 -5.13
N LYS A 720 -21.14 -41.87 -4.52
CA LYS A 720 -22.37 -42.30 -5.18
C LYS A 720 -23.25 -41.13 -5.61
N ILE A 721 -23.40 -40.13 -4.73
CA ILE A 721 -24.17 -38.91 -4.99
C ILE A 721 -23.55 -38.13 -6.16
N LEU A 722 -22.22 -37.97 -6.17
CA LEU A 722 -21.51 -37.30 -7.26
C LEU A 722 -21.59 -38.10 -8.57
N ALA A 723 -21.39 -39.42 -8.51
CA ALA A 723 -21.51 -40.31 -9.67
C ALA A 723 -22.89 -40.20 -10.34
N THR A 724 -23.95 -40.08 -9.54
CA THR A 724 -25.31 -39.89 -10.04
C THR A 724 -25.47 -38.55 -10.75
N ALA A 725 -24.93 -37.47 -10.17
CA ALA A 725 -24.98 -36.13 -10.78
C ALA A 725 -24.24 -36.07 -12.12
N LEU A 726 -23.06 -36.67 -12.21
CA LEU A 726 -22.26 -36.73 -13.43
C LEU A 726 -22.95 -37.51 -14.57
N CYS A 727 -23.92 -38.36 -14.23
CA CYS A 727 -24.73 -39.10 -15.21
C CYS A 727 -26.03 -38.36 -15.59
N SER A 728 -26.31 -37.20 -15.00
CA SER A 728 -27.52 -36.44 -15.30
C SER A 728 -27.45 -35.79 -16.68
N SER A 729 -28.57 -35.79 -17.40
CA SER A 729 -28.69 -35.09 -18.69
C SER A 729 -28.54 -33.57 -18.57
N SER A 730 -28.76 -33.01 -17.38
CA SER A 730 -28.58 -31.58 -17.07
C SER A 730 -27.12 -31.20 -16.78
N CYS A 731 -26.20 -32.17 -16.68
CA CYS A 731 -24.80 -31.90 -16.37
C CYS A 731 -24.07 -31.36 -17.62
N HIS A 732 -23.65 -30.10 -17.58
CA HIS A 732 -22.95 -29.43 -18.69
C HIS A 732 -21.41 -29.56 -18.66
N LEU A 733 -20.88 -30.33 -17.69
CA LEU A 733 -19.47 -30.38 -17.37
C LEU A 733 -18.60 -30.86 -18.54
N GLN A 734 -17.57 -30.09 -18.87
CA GLN A 734 -16.57 -30.36 -19.90
C GLN A 734 -15.22 -30.77 -19.33
N GLU A 735 -14.85 -30.22 -18.17
CA GLU A 735 -13.58 -30.50 -17.50
C GLU A 735 -13.81 -30.98 -16.07
N LEU A 736 -13.24 -32.13 -15.72
CA LEU A 736 -13.29 -32.70 -14.38
C LEU A 736 -11.87 -32.98 -13.90
N GLU A 737 -11.48 -32.32 -12.81
CA GLU A 737 -10.27 -32.61 -12.05
C GLU A 737 -10.67 -33.23 -10.71
N PHE A 738 -10.15 -34.42 -10.43
CA PHE A 738 -10.46 -35.16 -9.22
C PHE A 738 -9.17 -35.67 -8.57
N SER A 739 -8.93 -35.26 -7.33
CA SER A 739 -7.75 -35.67 -6.57
C SER A 739 -8.13 -36.33 -5.22
N ARG A 740 -7.39 -37.37 -4.79
CA ARG A 740 -7.59 -38.03 -3.48
C ARG A 740 -6.25 -38.39 -2.83
N TYR A 741 -6.03 -37.84 -1.62
CA TYR A 741 -4.79 -38.00 -0.85
C TYR A 741 -4.95 -38.79 0.47
N TYR A 742 -6.17 -39.24 0.81
CA TYR A 742 -6.43 -39.96 2.06
C TYR A 742 -6.34 -41.48 1.92
N LYS A 743 -5.73 -42.11 2.92
CA LYS A 743 -5.52 -43.57 3.05
C LYS A 743 -6.76 -44.23 3.67
N GLY A 744 -7.89 -44.19 2.98
CA GLY A 744 -9.14 -44.84 3.38
C GLY A 744 -9.37 -46.16 2.63
N SER A 745 -9.93 -47.17 3.32
CA SER A 745 -10.11 -48.55 2.86
C SER A 745 -11.16 -48.79 1.75
N GLU A 746 -11.79 -47.75 1.20
CA GLU A 746 -12.91 -47.89 0.27
C GLU A 746 -12.57 -47.32 -1.12
N ASP A 747 -11.99 -48.19 -1.94
CA ASP A 747 -11.93 -48.01 -3.40
C ASP A 747 -13.30 -48.21 -4.06
N GLU A 748 -14.31 -48.65 -3.31
CA GLU A 748 -15.66 -48.92 -3.79
C GLU A 748 -16.38 -47.65 -4.26
N GLY A 749 -16.24 -46.51 -3.56
CA GLY A 749 -16.88 -45.26 -4.00
C GLY A 749 -16.28 -44.72 -5.28
N LEU A 750 -14.98 -44.87 -5.37
CA LEU A 750 -14.19 -44.71 -6.54
C LEU A 750 -14.78 -45.60 -7.68
N GLN A 751 -15.09 -46.88 -7.45
CA GLN A 751 -15.71 -47.81 -8.43
C GLN A 751 -17.06 -47.33 -8.96
N LEU A 752 -17.82 -46.61 -8.14
CA LEU A 752 -19.06 -45.97 -8.58
C LEU A 752 -18.79 -44.82 -9.57
N LEU A 753 -17.73 -44.03 -9.35
CA LEU A 753 -17.34 -42.96 -10.28
C LEU A 753 -16.88 -43.52 -11.64
N TRP A 754 -16.08 -44.59 -11.69
CA TRP A 754 -15.71 -45.18 -12.99
C TRP A 754 -16.87 -45.88 -13.69
N LYS A 755 -17.88 -46.35 -12.95
CA LYS A 755 -19.14 -46.80 -13.55
C LYS A 755 -19.88 -45.64 -14.20
N ALA A 756 -19.90 -44.46 -13.58
CA ALA A 756 -20.49 -43.25 -14.16
C ALA A 756 -19.82 -42.85 -15.49
N PHE A 757 -18.49 -43.00 -15.61
CA PHE A 757 -17.78 -42.71 -16.87
C PHE A 757 -18.22 -43.58 -18.06
N ARG A 758 -18.94 -44.67 -17.81
CA ARG A 758 -19.51 -45.54 -18.86
C ARG A 758 -20.89 -45.06 -19.33
N HIS A 759 -21.51 -44.14 -18.61
CA HIS A 759 -22.86 -43.66 -18.88
C HIS A 759 -22.87 -42.73 -20.10
N PRO A 760 -23.81 -42.87 -21.05
CA PRO A 760 -23.85 -42.08 -22.30
C PRO A 760 -23.88 -40.57 -22.10
N ASP A 761 -24.47 -40.11 -20.98
CA ASP A 761 -24.56 -38.68 -20.65
C ASP A 761 -23.29 -38.11 -20.00
N PHE A 762 -22.31 -38.95 -19.64
CA PHE A 762 -20.99 -38.46 -19.24
C PHE A 762 -20.27 -37.90 -20.48
N LYS A 763 -20.11 -36.56 -20.53
CA LYS A 763 -19.62 -35.82 -21.72
C LYS A 763 -18.30 -35.07 -21.50
N VAL A 764 -17.62 -35.31 -20.38
CA VAL A 764 -16.37 -34.62 -20.01
C VAL A 764 -15.28 -34.86 -21.05
N THR A 765 -14.72 -33.79 -21.60
CA THR A 765 -13.67 -33.83 -22.64
C THR A 765 -12.26 -33.72 -22.07
N VAL A 766 -12.09 -33.12 -20.88
CA VAL A 766 -10.82 -33.01 -20.15
C VAL A 766 -10.96 -33.69 -18.80
N LEU A 767 -10.16 -34.75 -18.59
CA LEU A 767 -10.19 -35.51 -17.35
C LEU A 767 -8.81 -35.50 -16.70
N ARG A 768 -8.72 -34.98 -15.47
CA ARG A 768 -7.49 -34.96 -14.68
C ARG A 768 -7.72 -35.76 -13.39
N LEU A 769 -6.88 -36.75 -13.16
CA LEU A 769 -7.02 -37.69 -12.06
C LEU A 769 -5.70 -37.79 -11.30
N GLU A 770 -5.74 -37.48 -10.00
CA GLU A 770 -4.57 -37.52 -9.12
C GLU A 770 -4.84 -38.34 -7.87
N PHE A 771 -4.01 -39.35 -7.64
CA PHE A 771 -4.25 -40.32 -6.57
C PHE A 771 -2.95 -40.76 -5.90
N ASP A 772 -2.92 -40.73 -4.57
CA ASP A 772 -1.77 -41.30 -3.86
C ASP A 772 -1.76 -42.83 -3.94
N HIS A 773 -2.92 -43.44 -3.72
CA HIS A 773 -3.08 -44.89 -3.69
C HIS A 773 -4.35 -45.31 -4.41
N ILE A 774 -4.24 -46.28 -5.33
CA ILE A 774 -5.36 -46.93 -6.01
C ILE A 774 -5.05 -48.42 -6.14
N ASN A 775 -6.01 -49.30 -5.85
CA ASN A 775 -5.77 -50.73 -6.03
C ASN A 775 -5.88 -51.15 -7.51
N GLN A 776 -5.35 -52.33 -7.84
CA GLN A 776 -5.30 -52.83 -9.21
C GLN A 776 -6.69 -53.11 -9.82
N LYS A 777 -7.64 -53.64 -9.04
CA LYS A 777 -9.01 -53.93 -9.51
C LYS A 777 -9.69 -52.63 -9.96
N THR A 778 -9.57 -51.63 -9.11
CA THR A 778 -10.07 -50.27 -9.27
C THR A 778 -9.48 -49.58 -10.49
N LEU A 779 -8.16 -49.66 -10.68
CA LEU A 779 -7.47 -49.17 -11.87
C LEU A 779 -7.90 -49.89 -13.16
N SER A 780 -8.12 -51.21 -13.09
CA SER A 780 -8.63 -52.00 -14.21
C SER A 780 -10.04 -51.58 -14.63
N GLU A 781 -10.88 -51.18 -13.66
CA GLU A 781 -12.22 -50.68 -13.91
C GLU A 781 -12.23 -49.31 -14.59
N LEU A 782 -11.28 -48.43 -14.24
CA LEU A 782 -11.03 -47.15 -14.92
C LEU A 782 -10.65 -47.39 -16.39
N VAL A 783 -9.67 -48.25 -16.67
CA VAL A 783 -9.24 -48.57 -18.04
C VAL A 783 -10.37 -49.23 -18.84
N SER A 784 -11.18 -50.06 -18.19
CA SER A 784 -12.39 -50.64 -18.78
C SER A 784 -13.46 -49.59 -19.10
N ALA A 785 -13.62 -48.57 -18.25
CA ALA A 785 -14.51 -47.45 -18.53
C ALA A 785 -14.08 -46.68 -19.77
N PHE A 786 -12.77 -46.41 -19.92
CA PHE A 786 -12.19 -45.75 -21.08
C PHE A 786 -12.48 -46.49 -22.40
N LYS A 787 -12.57 -47.81 -22.35
CA LYS A 787 -12.91 -48.64 -23.53
C LYS A 787 -14.36 -48.47 -24.00
N LYS A 788 -15.30 -48.13 -23.10
CA LYS A 788 -16.75 -48.18 -23.39
C LYS A 788 -17.33 -46.85 -23.88
N ASN A 789 -16.97 -45.72 -23.27
CA ASN A 789 -17.68 -44.45 -23.55
C ASN A 789 -16.81 -43.19 -23.41
N LEU A 790 -15.66 -43.10 -24.09
CA LEU A 790 -14.81 -41.89 -24.06
C LEU A 790 -14.23 -41.49 -25.42
N SER A 791 -14.96 -41.73 -26.52
CA SER A 791 -14.58 -41.20 -27.84
C SER A 791 -14.58 -39.66 -27.89
N HIS A 792 -15.31 -39.03 -26.96
CA HIS A 792 -15.37 -37.59 -26.78
C HIS A 792 -14.20 -37.01 -25.96
N LEU A 793 -13.46 -37.83 -25.21
CA LEU A 793 -12.30 -37.37 -24.42
C LEU A 793 -11.20 -36.84 -25.35
N ARG A 794 -10.62 -35.69 -24.99
CA ARG A 794 -9.57 -34.99 -25.72
C ARG A 794 -8.31 -34.81 -24.89
N GLU A 795 -8.44 -34.59 -23.59
CA GLU A 795 -7.30 -34.46 -22.70
C GLU A 795 -7.42 -35.40 -21.50
N LEU A 796 -6.32 -36.09 -21.18
CA LEU A 796 -6.25 -37.00 -20.06
C LEU A 796 -4.96 -36.76 -19.28
N GLU A 797 -5.09 -36.47 -17.99
CA GLU A 797 -3.99 -36.38 -17.05
C GLU A 797 -4.16 -37.42 -15.94
N LEU A 798 -3.08 -38.16 -15.70
CA LEU A 798 -3.01 -39.28 -14.79
C LEU A 798 -1.77 -39.13 -13.90
N SER A 799 -1.97 -38.79 -12.63
CA SER A 799 -0.92 -38.67 -11.63
C SER A 799 -1.13 -39.69 -10.52
N PHE A 800 -0.15 -40.57 -10.31
CA PHE A 800 -0.25 -41.65 -9.33
C PHE A 800 1.07 -41.81 -8.58
N SER A 801 1.05 -41.78 -7.25
CA SER A 801 2.28 -42.01 -6.47
C SER A 801 2.58 -43.50 -6.20
N ALA A 802 1.60 -44.39 -6.40
CA ALA A 802 1.77 -45.84 -6.32
C ALA A 802 2.14 -46.48 -7.68
N PRO A 803 3.00 -47.52 -7.71
CA PRO A 803 3.44 -48.16 -8.96
C PRO A 803 2.29 -48.84 -9.69
N TRP A 804 2.07 -48.46 -10.95
CA TRP A 804 1.22 -49.22 -11.87
C TRP A 804 1.87 -50.57 -12.15
N ASN A 805 1.13 -51.66 -11.98
CA ASN A 805 1.59 -52.94 -12.54
C ASN A 805 1.69 -52.84 -14.08
N ASN A 806 2.56 -53.64 -14.69
CA ASN A 806 2.88 -53.58 -16.12
C ASN A 806 1.67 -53.77 -17.07
N ILE A 807 0.54 -54.30 -16.59
CA ILE A 807 -0.59 -54.67 -17.44
C ILE A 807 -1.46 -53.45 -17.78
N GLU A 808 -1.63 -52.50 -16.87
CA GLU A 808 -2.58 -51.39 -17.04
C GLU A 808 -2.10 -50.23 -17.93
N PRO A 809 -0.83 -49.74 -17.88
CA PRO A 809 -0.36 -48.69 -18.81
C PRO A 809 -0.34 -49.20 -20.24
N LYS A 810 0.05 -50.47 -20.44
CA LYS A 810 0.01 -51.15 -21.74
C LYS A 810 -1.41 -51.18 -22.31
N LYS A 811 -2.42 -51.50 -21.50
CA LYS A 811 -3.83 -51.48 -21.94
C LYS A 811 -4.26 -50.06 -22.31
N LEU A 812 -3.92 -49.05 -21.52
CA LEU A 812 -4.20 -47.65 -21.85
C LEU A 812 -3.57 -47.25 -23.20
N PHE A 813 -2.28 -47.53 -23.39
CA PHE A 813 -1.58 -47.24 -24.65
C PHE A 813 -2.16 -48.00 -25.85
N SER A 814 -2.66 -49.22 -25.64
CA SER A 814 -3.36 -49.96 -26.71
C SER A 814 -4.69 -49.31 -27.11
N LEU A 815 -5.34 -48.55 -26.23
CA LEU A 815 -6.54 -47.77 -26.57
C LEU A 815 -6.21 -46.57 -27.45
N LEU A 816 -5.04 -45.94 -27.28
CA LEU A 816 -4.59 -44.82 -28.13
C LEU A 816 -4.51 -45.20 -29.62
N ALA A 817 -4.21 -46.47 -29.92
CA ALA A 817 -4.13 -46.97 -31.29
C ALA A 817 -5.52 -47.10 -31.98
N LYS A 818 -6.62 -47.07 -31.22
CA LYS A 818 -7.97 -47.24 -31.76
C LYS A 818 -8.48 -45.95 -32.39
N SER A 819 -9.04 -46.04 -33.59
CA SER A 819 -9.59 -44.89 -34.33
C SER A 819 -10.73 -44.15 -33.62
N CYS A 820 -11.46 -44.84 -32.72
CA CYS A 820 -12.52 -44.24 -31.94
C CYS A 820 -12.02 -43.38 -30.77
N PHE A 821 -10.75 -43.53 -30.37
CA PHE A 821 -10.15 -42.78 -29.26
C PHE A 821 -9.40 -41.56 -29.79
N LYS A 822 -10.05 -40.39 -29.72
CA LYS A 822 -9.57 -39.13 -30.31
C LYS A 822 -8.80 -38.27 -29.31
N LEU A 823 -8.06 -38.89 -28.40
CA LEU A 823 -7.28 -38.18 -27.39
C LEU A 823 -6.16 -37.35 -28.06
N GLU A 824 -6.08 -36.07 -27.71
CA GLU A 824 -5.12 -35.11 -28.26
C GLU A 824 -3.99 -34.81 -27.28
N LYS A 825 -4.24 -34.82 -25.97
CA LYS A 825 -3.21 -34.62 -24.94
C LYS A 825 -3.24 -35.72 -23.89
N LEU A 826 -2.07 -36.26 -23.58
CA LEU A 826 -1.87 -37.26 -22.55
C LEU A 826 -0.72 -36.83 -21.64
N ARG A 827 -1.02 -36.67 -20.36
CA ARG A 827 -0.03 -36.41 -19.33
C ARG A 827 -0.06 -37.53 -18.31
N ILE A 828 1.10 -38.10 -18.05
CA ILE A 828 1.29 -39.17 -17.07
C ILE A 828 2.50 -38.78 -16.22
N VAL A 829 2.31 -38.62 -14.91
CA VAL A 829 3.34 -38.15 -13.97
C VAL A 829 3.46 -39.11 -12.78
N HIS A 830 4.64 -39.17 -12.17
CA HIS A 830 4.98 -40.02 -11.01
C HIS A 830 4.89 -41.53 -11.27
N LEU A 831 4.94 -41.96 -12.53
CA LEU A 831 4.88 -43.37 -12.86
C LEU A 831 6.23 -44.07 -12.58
N CYS A 832 6.35 -44.66 -11.41
CA CYS A 832 7.51 -45.50 -11.09
C CYS A 832 7.45 -46.81 -11.91
N GLN A 833 8.37 -46.96 -12.88
CA GLN A 833 8.71 -48.19 -13.61
C GLN A 833 7.80 -48.66 -14.77
N LEU A 834 7.61 -47.84 -15.81
CA LEU A 834 7.13 -48.35 -17.10
C LEU A 834 8.14 -49.37 -17.71
N GLN A 835 7.66 -50.57 -18.01
CA GLN A 835 8.48 -51.63 -18.63
C GLN A 835 8.59 -51.45 -20.15
N ALA A 836 9.60 -52.06 -20.76
CA ALA A 836 9.87 -51.99 -22.20
C ALA A 836 8.65 -52.32 -23.09
N ASP A 837 7.82 -53.30 -22.71
CA ASP A 837 6.65 -53.69 -23.50
C ASP A 837 5.53 -52.64 -23.53
N SER A 838 5.44 -51.80 -22.50
CA SER A 838 4.53 -50.65 -22.49
C SER A 838 5.00 -49.60 -23.49
N PHE A 839 6.30 -49.29 -23.54
CA PHE A 839 6.87 -48.36 -24.54
C PHE A 839 6.78 -48.89 -25.97
N LYS A 840 6.93 -50.21 -26.19
CA LYS A 840 6.67 -50.81 -27.51
C LYS A 840 5.22 -50.58 -27.95
N THR A 841 4.28 -50.75 -27.03
CA THR A 841 2.85 -50.55 -27.30
C THR A 841 2.58 -49.07 -27.60
N LEU A 842 3.12 -48.15 -26.80
CA LEU A 842 3.01 -46.71 -27.05
C LEU A 842 3.61 -46.31 -28.40
N ALA A 843 4.82 -46.78 -28.73
CA ALA A 843 5.48 -46.53 -30.00
C ALA A 843 4.68 -47.06 -31.20
N SER A 844 3.97 -48.19 -31.03
CA SER A 844 3.06 -48.70 -32.06
C SER A 844 1.81 -47.83 -32.22
N ALA A 845 1.25 -47.33 -31.11
CA ALA A 845 0.05 -46.49 -31.10
C ALA A 845 0.30 -45.10 -31.69
N LEU A 846 1.49 -44.52 -31.50
CA LEU A 846 1.88 -43.21 -32.04
C LEU A 846 1.75 -43.12 -33.56
N ARG A 847 1.74 -44.26 -34.27
CA ARG A 847 1.60 -44.32 -35.75
C ARG A 847 0.19 -43.98 -36.25
N SER A 848 -0.83 -44.15 -35.41
CA SER A 848 -2.24 -44.06 -35.80
C SER A 848 -3.12 -43.26 -34.84
N CYS A 849 -2.58 -42.86 -33.68
CA CYS A 849 -3.33 -42.10 -32.69
C CYS A 849 -3.50 -40.61 -33.09
N SER A 850 -4.40 -39.91 -32.39
CA SER A 850 -4.67 -38.47 -32.59
C SER A 850 -3.84 -37.56 -31.66
N LEU A 851 -2.86 -38.12 -30.95
CA LEU A 851 -2.11 -37.43 -29.91
C LEU A 851 -1.19 -36.36 -30.50
N LYS A 852 -1.33 -35.14 -29.98
CA LYS A 852 -0.49 -33.97 -30.30
C LYS A 852 0.47 -33.61 -29.17
N SER A 853 0.12 -33.89 -27.91
CA SER A 853 0.97 -33.64 -26.75
C SER A 853 1.08 -34.86 -25.85
N LEU A 854 2.33 -35.18 -25.48
CA LEU A 854 2.67 -36.29 -24.59
C LEU A 854 3.64 -35.79 -23.53
N ASP A 855 3.23 -35.86 -22.27
CA ASP A 855 4.08 -35.58 -21.11
C ASP A 855 4.24 -36.85 -20.28
N LEU A 856 5.49 -37.32 -20.17
CA LEU A 856 5.92 -38.48 -19.40
C LEU A 856 7.00 -38.08 -18.37
N SER A 857 6.95 -36.84 -17.89
CA SER A 857 7.89 -36.32 -16.90
C SER A 857 7.79 -37.08 -15.58
N VAL A 858 8.90 -37.20 -14.85
CA VAL A 858 8.97 -37.92 -13.56
C VAL A 858 8.52 -39.39 -13.65
N CYS A 859 8.65 -40.03 -14.82
CA CYS A 859 8.28 -41.44 -15.02
C CYS A 859 9.48 -42.41 -15.03
N GLY A 860 10.65 -41.96 -14.56
CA GLY A 860 11.86 -42.78 -14.51
C GLY A 860 12.29 -43.33 -15.88
N LEU A 861 12.12 -42.54 -16.95
CA LEU A 861 12.50 -42.95 -18.30
C LEU A 861 14.01 -43.15 -18.41
N THR A 862 14.44 -44.18 -19.15
CA THR A 862 15.84 -44.47 -19.44
C THR A 862 16.12 -44.33 -20.93
N ASP A 863 17.39 -44.34 -21.34
CA ASP A 863 17.77 -44.35 -22.77
C ASP A 863 17.13 -45.50 -23.55
N SER A 864 16.93 -46.66 -22.90
CA SER A 864 16.26 -47.81 -23.52
C SER A 864 14.79 -47.53 -23.79
N SER A 865 14.11 -46.83 -22.87
CA SER A 865 12.72 -46.38 -23.03
C SER A 865 12.61 -45.35 -24.16
N VAL A 866 13.52 -44.37 -24.19
CA VAL A 866 13.57 -43.33 -25.24
C VAL A 866 13.86 -43.94 -26.61
N LYS A 867 14.73 -44.95 -26.70
CA LYS A 867 15.01 -45.68 -27.95
C LYS A 867 13.76 -46.37 -28.50
N LEU A 868 12.97 -47.00 -27.64
CA LEU A 868 11.70 -47.64 -28.04
C LEU A 868 10.67 -46.60 -28.50
N LEU A 869 10.54 -45.49 -27.77
CA LEU A 869 9.65 -44.38 -28.14
C LEU A 869 10.05 -43.75 -29.48
N SER A 870 11.36 -43.56 -29.71
CA SER A 870 11.95 -43.01 -30.93
C SER A 870 11.60 -43.86 -32.19
N ALA A 871 11.43 -45.17 -32.03
CA ALA A 871 10.98 -46.04 -33.12
C ALA A 871 9.54 -45.78 -33.58
N GLY A 872 8.71 -45.17 -32.73
CA GLY A 872 7.37 -44.67 -33.06
C GLY A 872 7.41 -43.28 -33.68
N LEU A 873 8.18 -42.35 -33.11
CA LEU A 873 8.32 -40.97 -33.57
C LEU A 873 8.89 -40.85 -34.99
N SER A 874 9.81 -41.75 -35.35
CA SER A 874 10.40 -41.83 -36.70
C SER A 874 9.43 -42.30 -37.80
N LYS A 875 8.16 -42.59 -37.47
CA LYS A 875 7.18 -43.07 -38.46
C LYS A 875 6.31 -41.93 -38.97
N PRO A 876 6.04 -41.85 -40.29
CA PRO A 876 5.34 -40.71 -40.93
C PRO A 876 3.87 -40.53 -40.48
N GLY A 877 3.27 -41.52 -39.83
CA GLY A 877 1.93 -41.41 -39.25
C GLY A 877 1.86 -40.72 -37.88
N CYS A 878 3.01 -40.38 -37.28
CA CYS A 878 3.06 -39.71 -35.99
C CYS A 878 2.63 -38.24 -36.11
N LYS A 879 1.69 -37.82 -35.24
CA LYS A 879 1.13 -36.46 -35.18
C LYS A 879 1.57 -35.68 -33.94
N LEU A 880 2.54 -36.21 -33.20
CA LEU A 880 2.97 -35.63 -31.93
C LEU A 880 3.77 -34.35 -32.16
N GLU A 881 3.31 -33.24 -31.60
CA GLU A 881 3.92 -31.92 -31.73
C GLU A 881 4.73 -31.55 -30.47
N ILE A 882 4.32 -32.02 -29.30
CA ILE A 882 4.93 -31.68 -28.01
C ILE A 882 5.30 -32.97 -27.27
N LEU A 883 6.56 -33.09 -26.87
CA LEU A 883 7.07 -34.19 -26.04
C LEU A 883 7.81 -33.66 -24.82
N ARG A 884 7.33 -33.99 -23.62
CA ARG A 884 7.97 -33.62 -22.35
C ARG A 884 8.38 -34.87 -21.59
N MET A 885 9.63 -34.91 -21.16
CA MET A 885 10.25 -36.03 -20.46
C MET A 885 11.20 -35.50 -19.39
N THR A 886 10.73 -34.53 -18.60
CA THR A 886 11.57 -33.86 -17.60
C THR A 886 11.81 -34.76 -16.40
N HIS A 887 12.90 -34.53 -15.67
CA HIS A 887 13.22 -35.24 -14.43
C HIS A 887 13.22 -36.78 -14.60
N CYS A 888 13.90 -37.26 -15.65
CA CYS A 888 14.08 -38.67 -15.98
C CYS A 888 15.58 -39.04 -15.96
N SER A 889 15.91 -40.29 -16.30
CA SER A 889 17.28 -40.82 -16.37
C SER A 889 17.76 -40.90 -17.82
N ILE A 890 17.51 -39.86 -18.63
CA ILE A 890 17.87 -39.80 -20.05
C ILE A 890 19.27 -39.19 -20.19
N THR A 891 20.18 -39.91 -20.82
CA THR A 891 21.56 -39.46 -21.06
C THR A 891 21.75 -38.97 -22.51
N GLU A 892 23.00 -38.66 -22.88
CA GLU A 892 23.38 -38.37 -24.26
C GLU A 892 22.96 -39.47 -25.26
N ALA A 893 22.93 -40.74 -24.84
CA ALA A 893 22.56 -41.85 -25.72
C ALA A 893 21.07 -41.85 -26.07
N GLY A 894 20.21 -41.53 -25.10
CA GLY A 894 18.77 -41.34 -25.32
C GLY A 894 18.49 -40.11 -26.19
N ALA A 895 19.15 -38.99 -25.90
CA ALA A 895 19.06 -37.76 -26.69
C ALA A 895 19.46 -37.98 -28.17
N ALA A 896 20.55 -38.72 -28.42
CA ALA A 896 20.97 -39.09 -29.77
C ALA A 896 19.95 -39.98 -30.50
N CYS A 897 19.29 -40.90 -29.79
CA CYS A 897 18.21 -41.71 -30.39
C CYS A 897 17.01 -40.85 -30.80
N LEU A 898 16.66 -39.88 -29.96
CA LEU A 898 15.59 -38.94 -30.22
C LEU A 898 15.90 -38.06 -31.43
N ALA A 899 17.11 -37.47 -31.48
CA ALA A 899 17.56 -36.64 -32.60
C ALA A 899 17.45 -37.38 -33.95
N ARG A 900 17.95 -38.63 -34.03
CA ARG A 900 17.84 -39.44 -35.25
C ARG A 900 16.40 -39.68 -35.67
N ALA A 901 15.49 -39.90 -34.72
CA ALA A 901 14.08 -40.12 -35.03
C ALA A 901 13.41 -38.88 -35.60
N LEU A 902 13.76 -37.69 -35.08
CA LEU A 902 13.25 -36.40 -35.55
C LEU A 902 13.79 -36.07 -36.94
N SER A 903 15.09 -36.27 -37.20
CA SER A 903 15.65 -36.12 -38.54
C SER A 903 15.01 -37.07 -39.56
N SER A 904 14.59 -38.26 -39.12
CA SER A 904 13.92 -39.25 -40.00
C SER A 904 12.46 -38.91 -40.29
N ASN A 905 11.82 -38.07 -39.46
CA ASN A 905 10.43 -37.64 -39.63
C ASN A 905 10.27 -36.19 -39.17
N PRO A 906 10.72 -35.21 -39.98
CA PRO A 906 10.94 -33.84 -39.51
C PRO A 906 9.66 -32.97 -39.46
N SER A 907 8.53 -33.48 -39.96
CA SER A 907 7.36 -32.67 -40.32
C SER A 907 6.37 -32.33 -39.20
N HIS A 908 6.58 -32.79 -37.96
CA HIS A 908 5.52 -32.79 -36.93
C HIS A 908 5.94 -32.20 -35.58
N MET A 909 7.10 -32.56 -35.04
CA MET A 909 7.55 -32.13 -33.70
C MET A 909 7.84 -30.62 -33.65
N ARG A 910 7.34 -29.93 -32.62
CA ARG A 910 7.52 -28.49 -32.36
C ARG A 910 8.23 -28.17 -31.04
N GLU A 911 7.95 -28.92 -29.97
CA GLU A 911 8.55 -28.68 -28.66
C GLU A 911 9.06 -29.97 -28.02
N ILE A 912 10.30 -29.94 -27.54
CA ILE A 912 10.91 -31.00 -26.74
C ILE A 912 11.43 -30.40 -25.42
N ASP A 913 11.02 -31.01 -24.32
CA ASP A 913 11.50 -30.66 -22.98
C ASP A 913 12.16 -31.87 -22.32
N LEU A 914 13.49 -31.80 -22.20
CA LEU A 914 14.36 -32.75 -21.51
C LEU A 914 15.03 -32.11 -20.29
N SER A 915 14.49 -31.00 -19.76
CA SER A 915 15.00 -30.40 -18.52
C SER A 915 15.10 -31.45 -17.40
N ILE A 916 16.05 -31.24 -16.49
CA ILE A 916 16.35 -32.10 -15.35
C ILE A 916 16.71 -33.54 -15.78
N ASN A 917 17.45 -33.68 -16.89
CA ASN A 917 18.06 -34.95 -17.33
C ASN A 917 19.58 -34.76 -17.54
N PRO A 918 20.41 -35.81 -17.39
CA PRO A 918 21.84 -35.76 -17.67
C PRO A 918 22.18 -35.75 -19.18
N VAL A 919 21.56 -34.86 -19.96
CA VAL A 919 21.80 -34.70 -21.41
C VAL A 919 22.96 -33.73 -21.61
N LYS A 920 24.09 -34.22 -22.12
CA LYS A 920 25.31 -33.44 -22.44
C LYS A 920 25.96 -33.96 -23.73
N GLY A 921 27.00 -33.27 -24.20
CA GLY A 921 27.90 -33.78 -25.23
C GLY A 921 27.23 -34.09 -26.58
N PRO A 922 27.68 -35.12 -27.32
CA PRO A 922 27.22 -35.39 -28.68
C PRO A 922 25.70 -35.59 -28.85
N GLY A 923 25.02 -36.09 -27.81
CA GLY A 923 23.57 -36.25 -27.83
C GLY A 923 22.82 -34.92 -27.81
N PHE A 924 23.36 -33.93 -27.09
CA PHE A 924 22.86 -32.57 -27.08
C PHE A 924 23.10 -31.88 -28.43
N ASP A 925 24.33 -31.98 -28.97
CA ASP A 925 24.70 -31.36 -30.25
C ASP A 925 23.83 -31.87 -31.41
N GLN A 926 23.46 -33.16 -31.39
CA GLN A 926 22.54 -33.74 -32.37
C GLN A 926 21.13 -33.18 -32.26
N LEU A 927 20.59 -32.98 -31.05
CA LEU A 927 19.27 -32.34 -30.87
C LEU A 927 19.30 -30.87 -31.29
N ARG A 928 20.40 -30.16 -31.02
CA ARG A 928 20.60 -28.79 -31.48
C ARG A 928 20.67 -28.70 -33.01
N SER A 929 21.35 -29.66 -33.64
CA SER A 929 21.40 -29.74 -35.11
C SER A 929 20.01 -29.95 -35.71
N VAL A 930 19.14 -30.72 -35.05
CA VAL A 930 17.73 -30.88 -35.45
C VAL A 930 16.98 -29.55 -35.33
N LEU A 931 17.18 -28.78 -34.26
CA LEU A 931 16.57 -27.45 -34.08
C LEU A 931 17.02 -26.45 -35.16
N GLU A 932 18.29 -26.51 -35.56
CA GLU A 932 18.88 -25.62 -36.57
C GLU A 932 18.57 -26.05 -38.02
N ASP A 933 18.08 -27.29 -38.23
CA ASP A 933 17.74 -27.82 -39.55
C ASP A 933 16.37 -27.29 -40.03
N PRO A 934 16.34 -26.50 -41.13
CA PRO A 934 15.11 -25.91 -41.67
C PRO A 934 14.13 -26.94 -42.24
N ALA A 935 14.55 -28.19 -42.46
CA ALA A 935 13.64 -29.27 -42.84
C ALA A 935 12.74 -29.70 -41.67
N THR A 936 13.12 -29.40 -40.44
CA THR A 936 12.37 -29.74 -39.22
C THR A 936 11.42 -28.62 -38.82
N ARG A 937 10.40 -28.96 -38.01
CA ARG A 937 9.47 -27.99 -37.41
C ARG A 937 9.74 -27.74 -35.92
N LEU A 938 10.89 -28.17 -35.42
CA LEU A 938 11.23 -28.00 -34.02
C LEU A 938 11.47 -26.51 -33.76
N GLU A 939 10.64 -25.90 -32.92
CA GLU A 939 10.72 -24.47 -32.59
C GLU A 939 11.39 -24.27 -31.21
N LYS A 940 11.26 -25.26 -30.33
CA LYS A 940 11.66 -25.13 -28.93
C LYS A 940 12.30 -26.41 -28.40
N LEU A 941 13.52 -26.29 -27.91
CA LEU A 941 14.28 -27.34 -27.24
C LEU A 941 14.69 -26.85 -25.85
N ILE A 942 14.25 -27.55 -24.80
CA ILE A 942 14.58 -27.24 -23.41
C ILE A 942 15.45 -28.38 -22.87
N VAL A 943 16.69 -28.06 -22.49
CA VAL A 943 17.64 -28.99 -21.85
C VAL A 943 18.37 -28.21 -20.76
N ASP A 944 18.55 -28.82 -19.58
CA ASP A 944 19.32 -28.19 -18.50
C ASP A 944 20.80 -28.16 -18.85
N GLY A 945 21.26 -27.04 -19.40
CA GLY A 945 22.68 -26.89 -19.74
C GLY A 945 23.03 -25.83 -20.76
N LEU A 946 22.29 -24.71 -20.85
CA LEU A 946 22.53 -23.72 -21.91
C LEU A 946 22.91 -22.30 -21.52
N ASN A 947 22.98 -21.88 -20.26
CA ASN A 947 23.36 -20.49 -19.98
C ASN A 947 24.49 -20.35 -18.95
N GLU A 948 25.54 -19.63 -19.35
CA GLU A 948 26.53 -18.96 -18.50
C GLU A 948 25.87 -17.94 -17.53
N GLN A 949 24.58 -17.63 -17.78
CA GLN A 949 23.69 -16.83 -16.92
C GLN A 949 22.47 -17.66 -16.52
N ARG A 950 22.39 -18.08 -15.26
CA ARG A 950 21.15 -18.65 -14.72
C ARG A 950 20.26 -17.54 -14.20
N ASP A 951 18.96 -17.73 -14.37
CA ASP A 951 18.00 -17.07 -13.50
C ASP A 951 18.18 -17.60 -12.08
N ILE A 952 18.31 -16.68 -11.12
CA ILE A 952 18.49 -17.01 -9.71
C ILE A 952 17.28 -17.77 -9.16
N GLU A 953 16.09 -17.56 -9.70
CA GLU A 953 14.87 -18.29 -9.33
C GLU A 953 14.98 -19.78 -9.64
N THR A 954 15.65 -20.13 -10.74
CA THR A 954 15.86 -21.54 -11.13
C THR A 954 16.87 -22.23 -10.22
N LEU A 955 17.78 -21.49 -9.57
CA LEU A 955 18.69 -22.04 -8.57
C LEU A 955 18.03 -22.15 -7.19
N ARG A 956 17.14 -21.21 -6.84
CA ARG A 956 16.36 -21.21 -5.60
C ARG A 956 15.44 -22.42 -5.43
N GLN A 957 15.10 -23.13 -6.50
CA GLN A 957 14.38 -24.42 -6.37
C GLN A 957 15.17 -25.48 -5.59
N TYR A 958 16.50 -25.33 -5.48
CA TYR A 958 17.38 -26.19 -4.69
C TYR A 958 17.81 -25.52 -3.37
N ALA A 959 17.13 -24.46 -2.95
CA ALA A 959 17.50 -23.70 -1.76
C ALA A 959 17.58 -24.60 -0.52
N CYS A 960 18.63 -24.41 0.27
CA CYS A 960 18.81 -25.12 1.53
C CYS A 960 19.10 -24.18 2.67
N GLN A 961 18.61 -24.54 3.86
CA GLN A 961 18.93 -23.82 5.09
C GLN A 961 20.23 -24.37 5.68
N LEU A 962 21.20 -23.48 5.86
CA LEU A 962 22.48 -23.77 6.50
C LEU A 962 22.62 -22.94 7.77
N THR A 963 23.18 -23.55 8.81
CA THR A 963 23.52 -22.87 10.06
C THR A 963 24.99 -23.07 10.38
N TRP A 964 25.59 -22.08 11.05
CA TRP A 964 26.97 -22.17 11.50
C TRP A 964 27.10 -23.16 12.66
N ASP A 965 28.23 -23.87 12.73
CA ASP A 965 28.61 -24.67 13.91
C ASP A 965 29.64 -23.92 14.78
N PRO A 966 29.21 -23.20 15.85
CA PRO A 966 30.08 -22.55 16.83
C PRO A 966 31.15 -23.45 17.45
N ASN A 967 30.95 -24.78 17.46
CA ASN A 967 31.91 -25.73 18.01
C ASN A 967 33.11 -25.94 17.08
N THR A 968 32.98 -25.58 15.81
CA THR A 968 34.06 -25.65 14.81
C THR A 968 34.81 -24.33 14.70
N ALA A 969 34.14 -23.19 14.97
CA ALA A 969 34.68 -21.84 14.84
C ALA A 969 36.05 -21.66 15.51
N SER A 970 37.03 -21.11 14.81
CA SER A 970 38.29 -20.72 15.47
C SER A 970 38.07 -19.74 16.62
N SER A 971 39.00 -19.65 17.57
CA SER A 971 38.89 -18.75 18.73
C SER A 971 38.75 -17.26 18.37
N SER A 972 39.02 -16.89 17.11
CA SER A 972 38.94 -15.53 16.60
C SER A 972 37.64 -15.23 15.83
N LEU A 973 36.73 -16.21 15.67
CA LEU A 973 35.44 -16.05 15.02
C LEU A 973 34.31 -16.32 16.02
N GLN A 974 33.23 -15.53 15.92
CA GLN A 974 32.01 -15.73 16.69
C GLN A 974 30.79 -15.50 15.80
N VAL A 975 29.77 -16.32 15.98
CA VAL A 975 28.43 -16.07 15.43
C VAL A 975 27.82 -14.88 16.18
N ALA A 976 27.24 -13.91 15.47
CA ALA A 976 26.73 -12.68 16.06
C ALA A 976 25.53 -12.97 16.98
N ASP A 977 25.52 -12.37 18.19
CA ASP A 977 24.49 -12.62 19.21
C ASP A 977 23.07 -12.20 18.74
N ASN A 978 22.97 -11.25 17.80
CA ASN A 978 21.71 -10.72 17.27
C ASN A 978 21.33 -11.30 15.89
N ASP A 979 22.19 -12.12 15.27
CA ASP A 979 21.98 -12.68 13.94
C ASP A 979 22.77 -14.00 13.79
N GLU A 980 22.08 -15.12 13.98
CA GLU A 980 22.68 -16.47 13.94
C GLU A 980 23.25 -16.87 12.57
N SER A 981 22.89 -16.13 11.52
CA SER A 981 23.39 -16.33 10.16
C SER A 981 24.70 -15.60 9.87
N LEU A 982 25.10 -14.65 10.73
CA LEU A 982 26.27 -13.81 10.57
C LEU A 982 27.43 -14.28 11.46
N VAL A 983 28.61 -14.45 10.87
CA VAL A 983 29.86 -14.70 11.59
C VAL A 983 30.79 -13.50 11.43
N CYS A 984 31.34 -13.04 12.54
CA CYS A 984 32.27 -11.91 12.61
C CYS A 984 33.55 -12.27 13.35
N ARG A 985 34.64 -11.58 13.01
CA ARG A 985 35.91 -11.67 13.73
C ARG A 985 35.85 -10.91 15.06
N CYS A 986 36.29 -11.55 16.14
CA CYS A 986 36.40 -10.92 17.46
C CYS A 986 37.75 -10.21 17.63
N THR A 987 37.73 -8.94 18.08
CA THR A 987 38.93 -8.18 18.42
C THR A 987 39.50 -8.52 19.81
N LYS A 988 38.68 -9.11 20.70
CA LYS A 988 39.06 -9.63 22.02
C LYS A 988 38.46 -11.03 22.22
N PRO A 989 39.20 -12.12 21.96
CA PRO A 989 38.66 -13.47 22.10
C PRO A 989 38.33 -13.78 23.56
N LYS A 990 37.08 -14.11 23.87
CA LYS A 990 36.70 -14.67 25.18
C LYS A 990 37.28 -16.09 25.30
N PRO A 991 37.64 -16.57 26.50
CA PRO A 991 38.08 -17.96 26.67
C PRO A 991 36.91 -18.92 26.33
N VAL A 992 36.97 -19.56 25.17
CA VAL A 992 35.98 -20.52 24.70
C VAL A 992 36.38 -21.93 25.18
N PRO A 993 35.47 -22.75 25.73
CA PRO A 993 35.79 -24.11 26.15
C PRO A 993 36.39 -24.95 25.01
N HIS A 994 37.40 -25.75 25.35
CA HIS A 994 38.06 -26.64 24.39
C HIS A 994 37.04 -27.62 23.78
N HIS A 995 36.95 -27.62 22.46
CA HIS A 995 36.10 -28.54 21.70
C HIS A 995 36.94 -29.31 20.67
N PRO A 996 36.80 -30.65 20.54
CA PRO A 996 37.66 -31.47 19.69
C PRO A 996 37.58 -31.13 18.19
N GLU A 997 36.45 -30.58 17.74
CA GLU A 997 36.17 -30.17 16.35
C GLU A 997 36.59 -28.73 16.02
N ARG A 998 37.20 -28.00 16.96
CA ARG A 998 37.53 -26.57 16.80
C ARG A 998 38.80 -26.36 15.96
N PHE A 999 38.76 -25.44 14.99
CA PHE A 999 39.95 -25.04 14.23
C PHE A 999 40.93 -24.25 15.11
N LYS A 1000 42.20 -24.70 15.21
CA LYS A 1000 43.20 -24.10 16.12
C LYS A 1000 43.88 -22.82 15.61
N SER A 1001 44.09 -22.65 14.30
CA SER A 1001 45.04 -21.64 13.78
C SER A 1001 44.56 -20.80 12.59
N GLN A 1002 43.44 -21.13 11.93
CA GLN A 1002 42.91 -20.35 10.80
C GLN A 1002 41.54 -19.75 11.14
N TYR A 1003 41.20 -18.58 10.57
CA TYR A 1003 39.89 -17.94 10.69
C TYR A 1003 38.81 -18.74 9.94
N GLN A 1004 38.55 -19.98 10.36
CA GLN A 1004 37.64 -20.90 9.71
C GLN A 1004 36.48 -21.28 10.63
N ILE A 1005 35.33 -21.48 10.00
CA ILE A 1005 34.11 -22.03 10.59
C ILE A 1005 33.41 -22.90 9.54
N MET A 1006 32.75 -23.96 10.01
CA MET A 1006 32.02 -24.92 9.17
C MET A 1006 30.52 -24.85 9.46
N SER A 1007 29.68 -25.21 8.48
CA SER A 1007 28.24 -25.45 8.71
C SER A 1007 27.98 -26.67 9.58
N ARG A 1008 26.81 -26.72 10.22
CA ARG A 1008 26.35 -27.93 10.93
C ARG A 1008 25.89 -29.01 9.97
N GLU A 1009 25.24 -28.59 8.89
CA GLU A 1009 24.63 -29.45 7.89
C GLU A 1009 25.68 -29.88 6.85
N GLY A 1010 25.67 -31.18 6.52
CA GLY A 1010 26.47 -31.75 5.45
C GLY A 1010 25.59 -32.07 4.25
N LEU A 1011 26.01 -31.62 3.08
CA LEU A 1011 25.24 -31.66 1.84
C LEU A 1011 25.66 -32.88 0.99
N SER A 1012 24.68 -33.69 0.59
CA SER A 1012 24.90 -34.92 -0.19
C SER A 1012 23.94 -35.08 -1.39
N SER A 1013 23.25 -34.03 -1.78
CA SER A 1013 22.37 -33.99 -2.96
C SER A 1013 22.43 -32.62 -3.64
N ARG A 1014 21.42 -32.22 -4.42
CA ARG A 1014 21.38 -30.91 -5.07
C ARG A 1014 21.01 -29.81 -4.08
N HIS A 1015 21.92 -28.89 -3.86
CA HIS A 1015 21.72 -27.79 -2.91
C HIS A 1015 22.20 -26.47 -3.49
N PHE A 1016 21.47 -25.40 -3.19
CA PHE A 1016 21.82 -24.03 -3.48
C PHE A 1016 21.71 -23.18 -2.22
N PHE A 1017 22.68 -22.30 -2.00
CA PHE A 1017 22.62 -21.31 -0.93
C PHE A 1017 23.47 -20.09 -1.31
N GLN A 1018 23.16 -18.96 -0.69
CA GLN A 1018 23.85 -17.70 -0.95
C GLN A 1018 24.57 -17.16 0.28
N LEU A 1019 25.68 -16.48 0.02
CA LEU A 1019 26.55 -15.91 1.02
C LEU A 1019 26.86 -14.45 0.67
N GLU A 1020 26.71 -13.56 1.65
CA GLU A 1020 27.22 -12.19 1.59
C GLU A 1020 28.43 -12.06 2.50
N TRP A 1021 29.46 -11.36 2.06
CA TRP A 1021 30.68 -11.21 2.84
C TRP A 1021 31.15 -9.76 2.85
N PHE A 1022 31.76 -9.36 3.96
CA PHE A 1022 32.16 -7.98 4.21
C PHE A 1022 33.67 -7.92 4.54
N GLY A 1023 34.40 -7.08 3.82
CA GLY A 1023 35.85 -6.89 3.97
C GLY A 1023 36.62 -7.07 2.66
N ASN A 1024 37.95 -7.17 2.77
CA ASN A 1024 38.87 -7.08 1.60
C ASN A 1024 39.30 -8.46 1.04
N LYS A 1025 39.01 -9.55 1.74
CA LYS A 1025 39.31 -10.93 1.30
C LYS A 1025 38.42 -11.99 1.97
N ALA A 1026 37.94 -12.94 1.19
CA ALA A 1026 37.28 -14.16 1.66
C ALA A 1026 37.75 -15.37 0.86
N ALA A 1027 37.69 -16.52 1.53
CA ALA A 1027 37.71 -17.82 0.89
C ALA A 1027 36.43 -18.57 1.26
N ILE A 1028 35.73 -19.06 0.24
CA ILE A 1028 34.46 -19.76 0.36
C ILE A 1028 34.63 -21.12 -0.30
N GLY A 1029 34.29 -22.19 0.39
CA GLY A 1029 34.42 -23.52 -0.16
C GLY A 1029 33.59 -24.58 0.53
N MET A 1030 33.71 -25.79 0.03
CA MET A 1030 33.08 -26.98 0.56
C MET A 1030 34.15 -28.00 0.93
N ALA A 1031 33.97 -28.70 2.05
CA ALA A 1031 34.95 -29.65 2.57
C ALA A 1031 34.31 -30.90 3.19
N TYR A 1032 35.04 -32.01 3.21
CA TYR A 1032 34.65 -33.16 4.03
C TYR A 1032 34.78 -32.87 5.52
N LYS A 1033 33.95 -33.54 6.33
CA LYS A 1033 33.92 -33.34 7.79
C LYS A 1033 35.26 -33.63 8.46
N ASP A 1034 36.01 -34.60 7.94
CA ASP A 1034 37.29 -35.10 8.43
C ASP A 1034 38.50 -34.30 7.90
N ILE A 1035 38.29 -33.05 7.46
CA ILE A 1035 39.37 -32.09 7.19
C ILE A 1035 40.20 -31.86 8.46
N SER A 1036 41.52 -31.71 8.31
CA SER A 1036 42.42 -31.49 9.45
C SER A 1036 42.09 -30.17 10.17
N ARG A 1037 42.17 -30.15 11.50
CA ARG A 1037 41.80 -28.99 12.34
C ARG A 1037 42.82 -28.59 13.41
N LYS A 1038 43.85 -29.44 13.64
CA LYS A 1038 44.68 -29.42 14.87
C LYS A 1038 46.18 -29.16 14.66
N GLU A 1039 46.74 -29.50 13.50
CA GLU A 1039 48.17 -29.28 13.19
C GLU A 1039 48.31 -28.07 12.28
N ILE A 1040 49.22 -27.15 12.60
CA ILE A 1040 49.45 -25.94 11.79
C ILE A 1040 50.15 -26.37 10.49
N SER A 1041 49.39 -26.68 9.45
CA SER A 1041 49.90 -26.99 8.11
C SER A 1041 49.18 -26.16 7.03
N PRO A 1042 49.81 -25.94 5.86
CA PRO A 1042 49.16 -25.30 4.71
C PRO A 1042 47.88 -26.02 4.26
N GLU A 1043 47.82 -27.34 4.50
CA GLU A 1043 46.69 -28.23 4.18
C GLU A 1043 45.41 -27.90 4.96
N LEU A 1044 45.46 -27.03 5.96
CA LEU A 1044 44.25 -26.53 6.67
C LEU A 1044 43.41 -25.58 5.81
N SER A 1045 44.02 -24.90 4.82
CA SER A 1045 43.34 -23.86 4.06
C SER A 1045 42.36 -24.45 3.04
N ILE A 1046 41.26 -23.75 2.79
CA ILE A 1046 40.26 -24.13 1.77
C ILE A 1046 40.97 -24.33 0.43
N GLY A 1047 40.85 -25.54 -0.14
CA GLY A 1047 41.37 -25.90 -1.46
C GLY A 1047 42.88 -26.25 -1.52
N LEU A 1048 43.64 -26.09 -0.45
CA LEU A 1048 45.05 -26.53 -0.36
C LEU A 1048 45.22 -27.99 0.07
N ASN A 1049 44.14 -28.76 -0.01
CA ASN A 1049 44.11 -30.19 0.32
C ASN A 1049 43.15 -30.91 -0.65
N ASN A 1050 43.20 -32.24 -0.65
CA ASN A 1050 42.33 -33.08 -1.51
C ASN A 1050 40.93 -33.30 -0.90
N LYS A 1051 40.61 -32.65 0.22
CA LYS A 1051 39.35 -32.79 0.97
C LYS A 1051 38.47 -31.54 0.90
N SER A 1052 38.88 -30.51 0.15
CA SER A 1052 38.14 -29.27 0.03
C SER A 1052 38.29 -28.63 -1.36
N TRP A 1053 37.27 -27.90 -1.74
CA TRP A 1053 37.15 -27.16 -3.00
C TRP A 1053 36.67 -25.76 -2.67
N GLY A 1054 37.31 -24.72 -3.20
CA GLY A 1054 36.81 -23.38 -2.95
C GLY A 1054 37.45 -22.31 -3.79
N ILE A 1055 36.89 -21.12 -3.68
CA ILE A 1055 37.38 -19.91 -4.34
C ILE A 1055 37.88 -18.91 -3.30
N SER A 1056 38.86 -18.10 -3.65
CA SER A 1056 39.23 -16.90 -2.90
C SER A 1056 38.99 -15.67 -3.75
N VAL A 1057 38.34 -14.68 -3.15
CA VAL A 1057 38.02 -13.40 -3.76
C VAL A 1057 38.67 -12.29 -2.93
N SER A 1058 39.24 -11.28 -3.59
CA SER A 1058 39.80 -10.10 -2.93
C SER A 1058 39.32 -8.80 -3.56
N THR A 1059 38.87 -7.88 -2.70
CA THR A 1059 38.46 -6.52 -3.05
C THR A 1059 39.47 -5.53 -2.43
N PRO A 1060 39.92 -4.48 -3.16
CA PRO A 1060 39.47 -4.01 -4.47
C PRO A 1060 40.22 -4.61 -5.66
N SER A 1061 41.11 -5.60 -5.45
CA SER A 1061 42.02 -6.08 -6.51
C SER A 1061 41.34 -6.86 -7.64
N SER A 1062 40.06 -7.23 -7.53
CA SER A 1062 39.28 -8.05 -8.49
C SER A 1062 39.89 -9.42 -8.80
N ILE A 1063 40.85 -9.85 -7.98
CA ILE A 1063 41.55 -11.13 -8.13
C ILE A 1063 40.64 -12.22 -7.56
N CYS A 1064 40.20 -13.13 -8.43
CA CYS A 1064 39.50 -14.35 -8.07
C CYS A 1064 40.33 -15.57 -8.43
N LYS A 1065 40.39 -16.54 -7.52
CA LYS A 1065 41.22 -17.74 -7.66
C LYS A 1065 40.45 -18.96 -7.19
N ALA A 1066 40.55 -20.07 -7.92
CA ALA A 1066 40.01 -21.36 -7.53
C ALA A 1066 41.12 -22.26 -6.97
N TYR A 1067 40.79 -23.04 -5.94
CA TYR A 1067 41.72 -23.90 -5.22
C TYR A 1067 41.15 -25.30 -5.02
N HIS A 1068 41.91 -26.32 -5.42
CA HIS A 1068 41.68 -27.72 -5.04
C HIS A 1068 42.97 -28.53 -5.12
N GLY A 1069 43.22 -29.40 -4.15
CA GLY A 1069 44.37 -30.31 -4.14
C GLY A 1069 45.73 -29.62 -4.15
N GLY A 1070 45.80 -28.38 -3.64
CA GLY A 1070 47.03 -27.57 -3.68
C GLY A 1070 47.31 -26.90 -5.02
N VAL A 1071 46.42 -27.05 -6.00
CA VAL A 1071 46.49 -26.37 -7.30
C VAL A 1071 45.70 -25.07 -7.24
N GLU A 1072 46.34 -23.97 -7.62
CA GLU A 1072 45.71 -22.66 -7.79
C GLU A 1072 45.42 -22.41 -9.28
N THR A 1073 44.17 -22.06 -9.58
CA THR A 1073 43.73 -21.65 -10.92
C THR A 1073 43.30 -20.19 -10.87
N GLN A 1074 43.96 -19.34 -11.65
CA GLN A 1074 43.57 -17.94 -11.79
C GLN A 1074 42.27 -17.85 -12.62
N LEU A 1075 41.26 -17.16 -12.08
CA LEU A 1075 39.98 -16.94 -12.73
C LEU A 1075 39.95 -15.57 -13.40
N SER A 1076 38.96 -15.35 -14.28
CA SER A 1076 38.68 -14.03 -14.85
C SER A 1076 38.35 -13.02 -13.76
N ASP A 1077 38.73 -11.75 -13.96
CA ASP A 1077 38.49 -10.67 -13.01
C ASP A 1077 37.02 -10.62 -12.60
N CYS A 1078 36.76 -10.81 -11.31
CA CYS A 1078 35.43 -10.67 -10.73
C CYS A 1078 35.52 -10.13 -9.30
N SER A 1079 34.54 -9.31 -8.92
CA SER A 1079 34.48 -8.64 -7.62
C SER A 1079 33.14 -8.88 -6.91
N PRO A 1080 32.69 -10.15 -6.75
CA PRO A 1080 31.43 -10.44 -6.09
C PRO A 1080 31.49 -10.11 -4.60
N TRP A 1081 30.55 -9.31 -4.12
CA TRP A 1081 30.27 -9.15 -2.67
C TRP A 1081 29.16 -10.10 -2.20
N ARG A 1082 28.50 -10.80 -3.14
CA ARG A 1082 27.56 -11.90 -2.90
C ARG A 1082 27.89 -13.09 -3.81
N VAL A 1083 27.94 -14.30 -3.25
CA VAL A 1083 28.25 -15.54 -3.96
C VAL A 1083 27.17 -16.59 -3.73
N GLY A 1084 26.62 -17.14 -4.81
CA GLY A 1084 25.76 -18.32 -4.79
C GLY A 1084 26.59 -19.59 -4.99
N VAL A 1085 26.34 -20.61 -4.16
CA VAL A 1085 27.02 -21.92 -4.25
C VAL A 1085 25.98 -22.97 -4.63
N TYR A 1086 26.22 -23.68 -5.73
CA TYR A 1086 25.39 -24.79 -6.18
C TYR A 1086 26.19 -26.09 -6.18
N LEU A 1087 25.73 -27.08 -5.42
CA LEU A 1087 26.27 -28.42 -5.38
C LEU A 1087 25.32 -29.37 -6.09
N ASP A 1088 25.81 -30.13 -7.08
CA ASP A 1088 25.19 -31.36 -7.56
C ASP A 1088 26.11 -32.52 -7.15
N TRP A 1089 25.84 -33.08 -5.96
CA TRP A 1089 26.69 -34.11 -5.36
C TRP A 1089 26.75 -35.38 -6.22
N ALA A 1090 25.60 -35.79 -6.80
CA ALA A 1090 25.49 -37.00 -7.61
C ALA A 1090 26.19 -36.85 -8.97
N ALA A 1091 26.07 -35.67 -9.61
CA ALA A 1091 26.79 -35.37 -10.84
C ALA A 1091 28.27 -35.02 -10.60
N GLY A 1092 28.71 -34.95 -9.35
CA GLY A 1092 30.08 -34.58 -8.99
C GLY A 1092 30.46 -33.16 -9.39
N THR A 1093 29.51 -32.22 -9.30
CA THR A 1093 29.69 -30.84 -9.78
C THR A 1093 29.50 -29.85 -8.62
N LEU A 1094 30.44 -28.92 -8.43
CA LEU A 1094 30.32 -27.81 -7.46
C LEU A 1094 30.58 -26.49 -8.18
N SER A 1095 29.56 -25.64 -8.26
CA SER A 1095 29.60 -24.37 -9.01
C SER A 1095 29.45 -23.16 -8.09
N PHE A 1096 30.19 -22.10 -8.39
CA PHE A 1096 30.15 -20.81 -7.72
C PHE A 1096 29.63 -19.75 -8.70
N TYR A 1097 28.70 -18.92 -8.25
CA TYR A 1097 28.08 -17.85 -9.05
C TYR A 1097 28.24 -16.50 -8.36
N ASP A 1098 28.44 -15.46 -9.14
CA ASP A 1098 28.27 -14.07 -8.73
C ASP A 1098 26.76 -13.77 -8.76
N THR A 1099 26.19 -13.47 -7.60
CA THR A 1099 24.76 -13.17 -7.42
C THR A 1099 24.54 -11.75 -6.90
N THR A 1100 25.48 -10.85 -7.19
CA THR A 1100 25.38 -9.43 -6.82
C THR A 1100 24.24 -8.72 -7.55
N ASP A 1101 24.00 -9.07 -8.81
CA ASP A 1101 22.86 -8.64 -9.63
C ASP A 1101 21.75 -9.71 -9.66
N ASP A 1102 20.58 -9.40 -10.23
CA ASP A 1102 19.43 -10.33 -10.37
C ASP A 1102 19.71 -11.56 -11.26
N LYS A 1103 20.88 -11.62 -11.89
CA LYS A 1103 21.33 -12.74 -12.72
C LYS A 1103 22.52 -13.43 -12.08
N ALA A 1104 22.45 -14.75 -11.94
CA ALA A 1104 23.56 -15.55 -11.43
C ALA A 1104 24.59 -15.80 -12.55
N LYS A 1105 25.74 -15.10 -12.48
CA LYS A 1105 26.85 -15.25 -13.43
C LYS A 1105 27.85 -16.30 -12.93
N LEU A 1106 28.15 -17.31 -13.73
CA LEU A 1106 29.09 -18.36 -13.31
C LEU A 1106 30.51 -17.81 -13.05
N ILE A 1107 31.06 -18.10 -11.87
CA ILE A 1107 32.45 -17.79 -11.51
C ILE A 1107 33.35 -18.98 -11.86
N HIS A 1108 33.02 -20.17 -11.33
CA HIS A 1108 33.81 -21.39 -11.56
C HIS A 1108 33.03 -22.65 -11.21
N THR A 1109 33.37 -23.77 -11.86
CA THR A 1109 32.80 -25.10 -11.59
C THR A 1109 33.90 -26.14 -11.40
N PHE A 1110 33.92 -26.78 -10.23
CA PHE A 1110 34.71 -27.97 -9.96
C PHE A 1110 33.96 -29.23 -10.38
N HIS A 1111 34.69 -30.17 -10.96
CA HIS A 1111 34.20 -31.51 -11.26
C HIS A 1111 35.02 -32.52 -10.44
N ALA A 1112 34.37 -33.22 -9.53
CA ALA A 1112 35.02 -34.19 -8.65
C ALA A 1112 34.02 -35.28 -8.22
N LYS A 1113 34.52 -36.50 -8.02
CA LYS A 1113 33.71 -37.58 -7.45
C LYS A 1113 33.68 -37.43 -5.93
N PHE A 1114 32.59 -36.90 -5.41
CA PHE A 1114 32.40 -36.76 -3.96
C PHE A 1114 32.13 -38.12 -3.32
N THR A 1115 32.79 -38.42 -2.21
CA THR A 1115 32.71 -39.71 -1.50
C THR A 1115 32.04 -39.60 -0.13
N GLN A 1116 31.86 -38.38 0.36
CA GLN A 1116 31.22 -38.08 1.64
C GLN A 1116 30.38 -36.79 1.51
N PRO A 1117 29.46 -36.50 2.43
CA PRO A 1117 28.77 -35.21 2.49
C PRO A 1117 29.75 -34.04 2.60
N LEU A 1118 29.43 -32.94 1.92
CA LEU A 1118 30.22 -31.72 1.91
C LEU A 1118 29.64 -30.68 2.84
N PHE A 1119 30.50 -30.06 3.65
CA PHE A 1119 30.13 -29.02 4.60
C PHE A 1119 30.66 -27.68 4.09
N LEU A 1120 29.86 -26.63 4.26
CA LEU A 1120 30.29 -25.27 3.94
C LEU A 1120 31.45 -24.91 4.87
N LEU A 1121 32.56 -24.46 4.30
CA LEU A 1121 33.75 -24.01 5.01
C LEU A 1121 34.12 -22.62 4.50
N VAL A 1122 34.20 -21.66 5.42
CA VAL A 1122 34.48 -20.26 5.06
C VAL A 1122 35.64 -19.70 5.86
N ASN A 1123 36.33 -18.73 5.26
CA ASN A 1123 37.35 -17.92 5.90
C ASN A 1123 37.18 -16.46 5.45
N SER A 1124 36.63 -15.62 6.30
CA SER A 1124 36.34 -14.20 6.01
C SER A 1124 36.37 -13.36 7.30
N PHE A 1125 36.49 -12.03 7.15
CA PHE A 1125 36.39 -11.07 8.26
C PHE A 1125 34.97 -10.98 8.82
N ALA A 1126 33.98 -10.94 7.93
CA ALA A 1126 32.58 -11.10 8.23
C ALA A 1126 31.87 -11.77 7.04
N ILE A 1127 30.97 -12.70 7.33
CA ILE A 1127 30.21 -13.44 6.31
C ILE A 1127 28.84 -13.85 6.87
N LYS A 1128 27.81 -13.69 6.04
CA LYS A 1128 26.41 -13.96 6.36
C LYS A 1128 25.83 -14.97 5.39
N ILE A 1129 25.14 -15.97 5.91
CA ILE A 1129 24.29 -16.87 5.13
C ILE A 1129 22.97 -16.15 4.86
N LEU A 1130 22.58 -16.01 3.59
CA LEU A 1130 21.32 -15.37 3.26
C LEU A 1130 20.15 -16.36 3.45
N PRO A 1131 19.04 -15.94 4.07
CA PRO A 1131 17.83 -16.74 4.13
C PRO A 1131 17.16 -16.72 2.75
N ASP A 1132 17.45 -17.71 1.92
CA ASP A 1132 16.60 -17.96 0.74
C ASP A 1132 15.29 -18.61 1.25
N VAL A 1133 14.15 -17.97 0.97
CA VAL A 1133 12.83 -18.52 1.30
C VAL A 1133 12.64 -19.79 0.48
N PRO A 1134 12.49 -20.98 1.10
CA PRO A 1134 12.22 -22.19 0.35
C PRO A 1134 10.81 -22.10 -0.24
N PRO A 1135 10.57 -22.44 -1.51
CA PRO A 1135 9.22 -22.81 -1.93
C PRO A 1135 8.75 -24.00 -1.09
N PRO A 1136 7.45 -24.11 -0.76
CA PRO A 1136 6.94 -25.22 0.03
C PRO A 1136 6.87 -26.49 -0.83
N VAL A 1137 8.01 -27.16 -1.01
CA VAL A 1137 8.09 -28.54 -1.48
C VAL A 1137 9.23 -29.22 -0.74
N CYS A 1138 8.93 -30.19 0.12
CA CYS A 1138 9.93 -31.07 0.69
C CYS A 1138 10.60 -31.85 -0.46
N VAL A 1139 11.81 -31.47 -0.85
CA VAL A 1139 12.69 -32.33 -1.65
C VAL A 1139 13.44 -33.23 -0.67
N HIS A 1140 12.84 -34.37 -0.35
CA HIS A 1140 13.55 -35.45 0.34
C HIS A 1140 14.36 -36.26 -0.69
N ASP A 1141 15.64 -35.90 -0.86
CA ASP A 1141 16.61 -36.63 -1.68
C ASP A 1141 17.19 -37.84 -0.91
N HIS A 1142 16.37 -38.87 -0.73
CA HIS A 1142 16.86 -40.25 -0.65
C HIS A 1142 16.59 -40.95 -1.97
N ASP A 1143 17.41 -41.95 -2.32
CA ASP A 1143 17.10 -42.89 -3.40
C ASP A 1143 15.62 -43.27 -3.29
N PRO A 1144 14.78 -43.09 -4.32
CA PRO A 1144 13.35 -43.38 -4.24
C PRO A 1144 13.06 -44.81 -3.75
N TRP A 1145 14.02 -45.72 -3.85
CA TRP A 1145 13.92 -47.11 -3.38
C TRP A 1145 14.08 -47.31 -1.87
N ASP A 1146 14.66 -46.38 -1.12
CA ASP A 1146 14.83 -46.52 0.33
C ASP A 1146 13.52 -46.27 1.10
N MET A 1147 12.61 -45.48 0.54
CA MET A 1147 11.25 -45.31 1.09
C MET A 1147 10.41 -46.60 0.97
N PHE A 1148 10.71 -47.47 0.01
CA PHE A 1148 9.98 -48.73 -0.25
C PHE A 1148 10.58 -49.96 0.44
N ARG A 1149 11.80 -49.88 0.97
CA ARG A 1149 12.38 -50.92 1.84
C ARG A 1149 12.13 -50.53 3.29
N GLY A 1150 11.03 -51.02 3.85
CA GLY A 1150 10.56 -50.68 5.20
C GLY A 1150 11.69 -50.42 6.22
N TYR A 1151 11.66 -49.21 6.81
CA TYR A 1151 12.56 -48.76 7.86
C TYR A 1151 12.61 -49.77 9.01
N LYS A 1152 13.69 -50.55 9.11
CA LYS A 1152 13.98 -51.36 10.30
C LYS A 1152 15.27 -51.01 11.03
N ASN A 1153 16.17 -50.17 10.48
CA ASN A 1153 17.50 -49.99 11.07
C ASN A 1153 18.07 -48.55 11.04
N CYS A 1154 17.27 -47.50 11.19
CA CYS A 1154 17.82 -46.17 11.44
C CYS A 1154 18.08 -45.98 12.96
N LYS A 1155 19.31 -46.27 13.41
CA LYS A 1155 19.76 -45.91 14.76
C LYS A 1155 20.07 -44.40 14.78
N GLY A 1156 19.12 -43.59 15.26
CA GLY A 1156 19.36 -42.17 15.49
C GLY A 1156 18.13 -41.29 15.68
N CYS A 1157 16.93 -41.73 15.29
CA CYS A 1157 15.73 -40.90 15.41
C CYS A 1157 14.83 -41.42 16.53
N ASN A 1158 14.81 -40.72 17.66
CA ASN A 1158 13.77 -40.89 18.68
C ASN A 1158 12.43 -40.51 18.04
N GLY A 1159 11.54 -41.50 17.92
CA GLY A 1159 10.19 -41.29 17.44
C GLY A 1159 9.46 -40.31 18.35
N THR A 1160 9.00 -39.20 17.77
CA THR A 1160 7.76 -38.48 18.11
C THR A 1160 7.73 -37.17 17.33
N LYS A 1161 7.09 -37.21 16.15
CA LYS A 1161 6.07 -36.25 15.71
C LYS A 1161 5.74 -36.58 14.25
N ALA A 1162 4.48 -36.91 14.05
CA ALA A 1162 3.90 -37.18 12.75
C ALA A 1162 3.81 -35.89 11.92
N CYS A 1163 4.09 -36.01 10.62
CA CYS A 1163 3.45 -35.26 9.55
C CYS A 1163 3.04 -36.26 8.48
#